data_AF-A0A4R7G3R4-F1
#
_entry.id   AF-A0A4R7G3R4-F1
#
_cell.length_a   1.000
_cell.length_b   1.000
_cell.length_c   1.000
_cell.angle_alpha   90.00
_cell.angle_beta   90.00
_cell.angle_gamma   90.00
#
_symmetry.space_group_name_H-M   'P 1'
#
loop_
_entity.id
_entity.type
_entity.pdbx_description
1 polymer ?
#
loop_
_entity_poly.entity_id
_entity_poly.type
_entity_poly.pdbx_seq_one_letter_code
_entity_poly.pdbx_strand_id
1 'polypeptide(L)'
;MFTGIVTGLGEVLQRRFDPAKGVERLSFAAPGHTEGLALGGSIAVNGVCVSAVAIEGEQVSVELIQETLSRTTLGALKLGDPLNLERCLPSGARLDGHVVQGHVDGLAQLIHADPSDGRHRFLISPELAPYIAEKGSIAINGVSLTVTAVSAPGFAEPWFEVGLIPTTLAETTLGSTGIGAQVNIEVDVLAKYARRMLQFDRHLAAEPPAEPALTEQQPESVPAIAQPETPAPVLDRIDVALNELAAGRPVIVVDDADRENEGDIIFPAAMATPELMALTIRHTSGVICTPMTVERAEHLGLPPMVVQNQDPKGTAYTISCDATTGVSTGISAADRALTAKVLADSASTAADLSRPGHIFPLVADPQGVLGRDGHTEAAVDLCRLAGLSEVGVIAELTHDDGRMMRLPALREFADEHQYALISIADLIVYRGGTPKPGTAMDSVAASWEAPGDEVSKLVTPGPVVTLPTDHGVFAAQVWTEHRTGHEHMLISARSEAPGEGKISTGRPLIRMHSECVTGDVLSSRRCDCGTQLASALESIQRDGGHLLYLRGHEGRGIGLANKMRAYKLQEQGADTVEANEMLGLAAELRDFSGAAAILYAAGIRQLSLMTNNPLKVQSLRSAGLDVELVPSTGVVHETNRRYLQTKRDRMNHTLDHLQLHEQ
;
A
#
# COMPACT_ATOMS: atom_id res chain seq x y z
N MET A 1 0.33 -2.14 -22.56
CA MET A 1 1.57 -2.76 -22.04
C MET A 1 1.80 -4.04 -22.83
N PHE A 2 3.06 -4.33 -23.11
CA PHE A 2 3.52 -5.45 -23.90
C PHE A 2 4.41 -6.34 -23.04
N THR A 3 4.77 -7.51 -23.55
CA THR A 3 5.66 -8.46 -22.85
C THR A 3 6.97 -8.68 -23.60
N GLY A 4 7.06 -8.14 -24.82
CA GLY A 4 8.16 -8.37 -25.74
C GLY A 4 8.14 -9.77 -26.34
N ILE A 5 6.99 -10.47 -26.28
CA ILE A 5 6.81 -11.73 -26.98
C ILE A 5 6.19 -11.37 -28.32
N VAL A 6 7.02 -11.36 -29.37
CA VAL A 6 6.57 -11.08 -30.73
C VAL A 6 5.62 -12.18 -31.18
N THR A 7 4.38 -11.82 -31.47
CA THR A 7 3.31 -12.76 -31.85
C THR A 7 3.11 -12.86 -33.36
N GLY A 8 3.81 -12.03 -34.14
CA GLY A 8 3.86 -12.18 -35.59
C GLY A 8 4.75 -11.17 -36.29
N LEU A 9 4.93 -11.43 -37.59
CA LEU A 9 5.68 -10.56 -38.50
C LEU A 9 4.72 -9.78 -39.40
N GLY A 10 5.05 -8.50 -39.58
CA GLY A 10 4.41 -7.60 -40.53
C GLY A 10 5.36 -7.12 -41.61
N GLU A 11 4.84 -6.30 -42.51
CA GLU A 11 5.61 -5.71 -43.62
C GLU A 11 5.12 -4.29 -43.88
N VAL A 12 6.05 -3.36 -44.12
CA VAL A 12 5.71 -1.98 -44.48
C VAL A 12 5.07 -1.94 -45.88
N LEU A 13 3.85 -1.42 -45.96
CA LEU A 13 3.08 -1.29 -47.21
C LEU A 13 3.07 0.13 -47.76
N GLN A 14 3.19 1.14 -46.90
CA GLN A 14 3.23 2.53 -47.34
C GLN A 14 3.81 3.45 -46.26
N ARG A 15 4.58 4.46 -46.68
CA ARG A 15 4.94 5.63 -45.86
C ARG A 15 4.55 6.90 -46.60
N ARG A 16 3.87 7.83 -45.92
CA ARG A 16 3.46 9.10 -46.50
C ARG A 16 3.49 10.21 -45.45
N PHE A 17 4.25 11.27 -45.72
CA PHE A 17 4.23 12.47 -44.90
C PHE A 17 2.93 13.26 -45.14
N ASP A 18 2.27 13.65 -44.05
CA ASP A 18 1.12 14.57 -44.06
C ASP A 18 1.59 15.97 -43.61
N PRO A 19 1.83 16.90 -44.55
CA PRO A 19 2.33 18.23 -44.22
C PRO A 19 1.32 19.09 -43.45
N ALA A 20 0.02 18.79 -43.51
CA ALA A 20 -0.99 19.56 -42.80
C ALA A 20 -1.00 19.23 -41.30
N LYS A 21 -0.68 17.99 -40.95
CA LYS A 21 -0.61 17.50 -39.57
C LYS A 21 0.81 17.48 -39.00
N GLY A 22 1.84 17.54 -39.84
CA GLY A 22 3.24 17.42 -39.41
C GLY A 22 3.59 16.02 -38.89
N VAL A 23 2.88 14.98 -39.36
CA VAL A 23 3.08 13.58 -38.99
C VAL A 23 3.35 12.73 -40.21
N GLU A 24 4.02 11.61 -40.03
CA GLU A 24 4.16 10.61 -41.07
C GLU A 24 3.18 9.47 -40.85
N ARG A 25 2.39 9.16 -41.88
CA ARG A 25 1.51 7.99 -41.88
C ARG A 25 2.28 6.78 -42.36
N LEU A 26 2.40 5.78 -41.49
CA LEU A 26 2.98 4.46 -41.78
C LEU A 26 1.82 3.45 -41.87
N SER A 27 1.75 2.70 -42.96
CA SER A 27 0.81 1.59 -43.13
C SER A 27 1.55 0.29 -43.35
N PHE A 28 1.11 -0.78 -42.69
CA PHE A 28 1.78 -2.07 -42.71
C PHE A 28 0.77 -3.22 -42.65
N ALA A 29 1.19 -4.38 -43.17
CA ALA A 29 0.49 -5.63 -43.01
C ALA A 29 0.68 -6.12 -41.57
N ALA A 30 -0.41 -6.53 -40.93
CA ALA A 30 -0.48 -6.98 -39.55
C ALA A 30 -1.30 -8.27 -39.41
N PRO A 31 -0.93 -9.35 -40.12
CA PRO A 31 -1.74 -10.57 -40.23
C PRO A 31 -2.03 -11.18 -38.85
N GLY A 32 -3.30 -11.37 -38.51
CA GLY A 32 -3.73 -11.93 -37.22
C GLY A 32 -3.60 -10.96 -36.04
N HIS A 33 -3.30 -9.68 -36.29
CA HIS A 33 -3.12 -8.65 -35.26
C HIS A 33 -4.14 -7.51 -35.39
N THR A 34 -5.15 -7.67 -36.24
CA THR A 34 -6.24 -6.69 -36.42
C THR A 34 -7.50 -7.06 -35.63
N GLU A 35 -7.68 -8.34 -35.29
CA GLU A 35 -8.81 -8.80 -34.47
C GLU A 35 -8.76 -8.17 -33.07
N GLY A 36 -9.89 -7.58 -32.65
CA GLY A 36 -10.00 -6.87 -31.37
C GLY A 36 -9.19 -5.56 -31.29
N LEU A 37 -8.54 -5.10 -32.37
CA LEU A 37 -7.90 -3.79 -32.42
C LEU A 37 -8.91 -2.72 -32.84
N ALA A 38 -9.19 -1.78 -31.94
CA ALA A 38 -10.01 -0.61 -32.24
C ALA A 38 -9.15 0.56 -32.73
N LEU A 39 -9.77 1.55 -33.39
CA LEU A 39 -9.12 2.83 -33.66
C LEU A 39 -8.71 3.50 -32.33
N GLY A 40 -7.49 4.04 -32.28
CA GLY A 40 -6.84 4.52 -31.07
C GLY A 40 -6.22 3.41 -30.21
N GLY A 41 -6.48 2.14 -30.52
CA GLY A 41 -5.88 1.00 -29.84
C GLY A 41 -4.39 0.88 -30.16
N SER A 42 -3.61 0.44 -29.17
CA SER A 42 -2.16 0.33 -29.28
C SER A 42 -1.71 -1.01 -29.86
N ILE A 43 -0.66 -0.98 -30.67
CA ILE A 43 0.10 -2.12 -31.20
C ILE A 43 1.58 -1.77 -31.14
N ALA A 44 2.44 -2.73 -30.77
CA ALA A 44 3.88 -2.52 -30.83
C ALA A 44 4.41 -2.88 -32.22
N VAL A 45 5.19 -1.98 -32.81
CA VAL A 45 5.87 -2.18 -34.10
C VAL A 45 7.36 -2.02 -33.88
N ASN A 46 8.14 -3.10 -34.02
CA ASN A 46 9.56 -3.14 -33.64
C ASN A 46 9.80 -2.59 -32.21
N GLY A 47 8.90 -2.90 -31.28
CA GLY A 47 8.97 -2.42 -29.89
C GLY A 47 8.52 -0.97 -29.67
N VAL A 48 8.00 -0.27 -30.69
CA VAL A 48 7.44 1.08 -30.53
C VAL A 48 5.93 0.98 -30.36
N CYS A 49 5.39 1.49 -29.25
CA CYS A 49 3.96 1.62 -29.04
C CYS A 49 3.39 2.66 -30.00
N VAL A 50 2.52 2.22 -30.91
CA VAL A 50 1.84 3.09 -31.88
C VAL A 50 0.33 2.87 -31.81
N SER A 51 -0.45 3.88 -32.16
CA SER A 51 -1.91 3.84 -32.11
C SER A 51 -2.51 3.74 -33.49
N ALA A 52 -3.43 2.78 -33.70
CA ALA A 52 -4.09 2.56 -34.98
C ALA A 52 -5.01 3.74 -35.34
N VAL A 53 -4.82 4.34 -36.51
CA VAL A 53 -5.69 5.41 -37.05
C VAL A 53 -6.58 4.95 -38.20
N ALA A 54 -6.24 3.83 -38.83
CA ALA A 54 -7.08 3.13 -39.80
C ALA A 54 -6.76 1.63 -39.76
N ILE A 55 -7.78 0.81 -39.99
CA ILE A 55 -7.68 -0.65 -40.02
C ILE A 55 -8.53 -1.13 -41.20
N GLU A 56 -7.91 -1.83 -42.15
CA GLU A 56 -8.55 -2.30 -43.38
C GLU A 56 -8.16 -3.76 -43.62
N GLY A 57 -9.04 -4.69 -43.22
CA GLY A 57 -8.68 -6.11 -43.18
C GLY A 57 -7.49 -6.35 -42.26
N GLU A 58 -6.42 -6.93 -42.79
CA GLU A 58 -5.16 -7.18 -42.08
C GLU A 58 -4.15 -6.03 -42.20
N GLN A 59 -4.55 -4.86 -42.71
CA GLN A 59 -3.69 -3.68 -42.78
C GLN A 59 -4.00 -2.71 -41.64
N VAL A 60 -2.94 -2.19 -41.01
CA VAL A 60 -3.02 -1.14 -39.98
C VAL A 60 -2.25 0.09 -40.45
N SER A 61 -2.85 1.26 -40.26
CA SER A 61 -2.17 2.56 -40.44
C SER A 61 -2.02 3.27 -39.11
N VAL A 62 -0.88 3.92 -38.91
CA VAL A 62 -0.55 4.73 -37.73
C VAL A 62 0.00 6.08 -38.15
N GLU A 63 -0.12 7.08 -37.28
CA GLU A 63 0.48 8.42 -37.47
C GLU A 63 1.64 8.60 -36.49
N LEU A 64 2.82 8.93 -37.00
CA LEU A 64 4.07 9.06 -36.25
C LEU A 64 4.50 10.53 -36.20
N ILE A 65 4.77 11.03 -35.00
CA ILE A 65 5.33 12.36 -34.80
C ILE A 65 6.85 12.36 -35.08
N GLN A 66 7.40 13.56 -35.32
CA GLN A 66 8.81 13.71 -35.64
C GLN A 66 9.77 13.15 -34.58
N GLU A 67 9.43 13.26 -33.30
CA GLU A 67 10.24 12.69 -32.20
C GLU A 67 10.31 11.16 -32.28
N THR A 68 9.19 10.49 -32.55
CA THR A 68 9.18 9.03 -32.72
C THR A 68 10.04 8.61 -33.91
N LEU A 69 9.97 9.35 -35.02
CA LEU A 69 10.78 9.07 -36.21
C LEU A 69 12.28 9.30 -35.97
N SER A 70 12.66 10.30 -35.16
CA SER A 70 14.07 10.62 -34.89
C SER A 70 14.71 9.72 -33.84
N ARG A 71 13.91 9.19 -32.90
CA ARG A 71 14.39 8.38 -31.76
C ARG A 71 14.35 6.88 -32.01
N THR A 72 13.66 6.43 -33.05
CA THR A 72 13.44 4.99 -33.31
C THR A 72 13.85 4.59 -34.73
N THR A 73 13.99 3.30 -34.97
CA THR A 73 14.24 2.75 -36.30
C THR A 73 13.09 2.98 -37.28
N LEU A 74 11.89 3.35 -36.82
CA LEU A 74 10.73 3.57 -37.69
C LEU A 74 10.99 4.67 -38.73
N GLY A 75 11.80 5.67 -38.40
CA GLY A 75 12.17 6.75 -39.32
C GLY A 75 12.94 6.26 -40.56
N ALA A 76 13.62 5.12 -40.48
CA ALA A 76 14.46 4.57 -41.54
C ALA A 76 13.78 3.48 -42.39
N LEU A 77 12.58 3.03 -42.00
CA LEU A 77 11.87 1.92 -42.66
C LEU A 77 11.53 2.21 -44.13
N LYS A 78 11.64 1.21 -44.99
CA LYS A 78 11.29 1.29 -46.41
C LYS A 78 10.11 0.37 -46.71
N LEU A 79 9.50 0.60 -47.86
CA LEU A 79 8.49 -0.31 -48.40
C LEU A 79 9.09 -1.73 -48.49
N GLY A 80 8.38 -2.71 -47.93
CA GLY A 80 8.82 -4.10 -47.88
C GLY A 80 9.69 -4.48 -46.68
N ASP A 81 10.04 -3.53 -45.81
CA ASP A 81 10.82 -3.88 -44.62
C ASP A 81 9.97 -4.71 -43.63
N PRO A 82 10.53 -5.79 -43.06
CA PRO A 82 9.81 -6.63 -42.11
C PRO A 82 9.70 -5.98 -40.73
N LEU A 83 8.64 -6.32 -40.00
CA LEU A 83 8.29 -5.72 -38.71
C LEU A 83 8.01 -6.82 -37.68
N ASN A 84 8.50 -6.66 -36.45
CA ASN A 84 7.99 -7.39 -35.30
C ASN A 84 6.69 -6.74 -34.82
N LEU A 85 5.64 -7.53 -34.63
CA LEU A 85 4.34 -7.08 -34.16
C LEU A 85 3.95 -7.78 -32.86
N GLU A 86 3.34 -7.00 -31.96
CA GLU A 86 2.78 -7.50 -30.71
C GLU A 86 1.54 -6.67 -30.32
N ARG A 87 0.44 -7.34 -29.94
CA ARG A 87 -0.75 -6.70 -29.37
C ARG A 87 -0.52 -6.40 -27.89
N CYS A 88 -1.18 -5.36 -27.37
CA CYS A 88 -1.18 -5.15 -25.93
C CYS A 88 -1.67 -6.39 -25.19
N LEU A 89 -0.96 -6.76 -24.12
CA LEU A 89 -1.36 -7.85 -23.23
C LEU A 89 -2.69 -7.48 -22.56
N PRO A 90 -3.75 -8.32 -22.67
CA PRO A 90 -4.99 -8.11 -21.93
C PRO A 90 -4.76 -8.17 -20.42
N SER A 91 -5.57 -7.42 -19.66
CA SER A 91 -5.56 -7.55 -18.20
C SER A 91 -5.93 -8.97 -17.79
N GLY A 92 -5.19 -9.55 -16.84
CA GLY A 92 -5.37 -10.94 -16.40
C GLY A 92 -4.75 -12.01 -17.31
N ALA A 93 -4.16 -11.63 -18.46
CA ALA A 93 -3.44 -12.59 -19.30
C ALA A 93 -2.06 -12.96 -18.70
N ARG A 94 -1.56 -14.13 -19.09
CA ARG A 94 -0.27 -14.64 -18.62
C ARG A 94 0.88 -13.78 -19.13
N LEU A 95 1.81 -13.44 -18.25
CA LEU A 95 3.04 -12.70 -18.58
C LEU A 95 4.16 -13.69 -18.93
N ASP A 96 4.34 -13.96 -20.23
CA ASP A 96 5.34 -14.93 -20.72
C ASP A 96 6.73 -14.30 -21.03
N GLY A 97 6.83 -12.96 -21.02
CA GLY A 97 8.08 -12.20 -21.18
C GLY A 97 8.39 -11.31 -19.96
N HIS A 98 9.04 -10.17 -20.18
CA HIS A 98 9.19 -9.12 -19.15
C HIS A 98 8.29 -7.93 -19.48
N VAL A 99 8.13 -7.00 -18.54
CA VAL A 99 7.29 -5.82 -18.77
C VAL A 99 7.93 -4.91 -19.81
N VAL A 100 7.28 -4.76 -20.97
CA VAL A 100 7.68 -3.85 -22.05
C VAL A 100 6.60 -2.78 -22.22
N GLN A 101 6.98 -1.52 -22.17
CA GLN A 101 6.08 -0.37 -22.29
C GLN A 101 5.83 -0.01 -23.77
N GLY A 102 6.78 -0.36 -24.64
CA GLY A 102 6.82 0.09 -26.02
C GLY A 102 7.40 1.51 -26.14
N HIS A 103 8.25 1.89 -25.18
CA HIS A 103 8.91 3.18 -25.10
C HIS A 103 10.40 2.97 -25.34
N VAL A 104 10.81 3.15 -26.59
CA VAL A 104 12.22 3.00 -26.99
C VAL A 104 13.08 4.05 -26.28
N ASP A 105 14.03 3.58 -25.48
CA ASP A 105 14.96 4.41 -24.71
C ASP A 105 16.14 4.87 -25.57
N GLY A 106 16.44 4.14 -26.63
CA GLY A 106 17.40 4.53 -27.65
C GLY A 106 17.70 3.43 -28.65
N LEU A 107 18.76 3.62 -29.42
CA LEU A 107 19.20 2.70 -30.46
C LEU A 107 20.48 1.98 -30.05
N ALA A 108 20.62 0.75 -30.53
CA ALA A 108 21.88 0.02 -30.50
C ALA A 108 22.25 -0.50 -31.88
N GLN A 109 23.53 -0.78 -32.10
CA GLN A 109 24.03 -1.33 -33.35
C GLN A 109 24.47 -2.78 -33.15
N LEU A 110 24.00 -3.70 -33.98
CA LEU A 110 24.52 -5.07 -33.99
C LEU A 110 25.97 -5.05 -34.49
N ILE A 111 26.93 -5.45 -33.66
CA ILE A 111 28.37 -5.45 -34.01
C ILE A 111 28.95 -6.85 -34.18
N HIS A 112 28.29 -7.86 -33.61
CA HIS A 112 28.67 -9.26 -33.76
C HIS A 112 27.43 -10.15 -33.73
N ALA A 113 27.37 -11.11 -34.61
CA ALA A 113 26.37 -12.17 -34.62
C ALA A 113 27.09 -13.48 -34.91
N ASP A 114 26.99 -14.45 -33.99
CA ASP A 114 27.48 -15.81 -34.19
C ASP A 114 26.29 -16.75 -34.44
N PRO A 115 26.05 -17.17 -35.69
CA PRO A 115 24.95 -18.07 -36.01
C PRO A 115 25.11 -19.48 -35.44
N SER A 116 26.32 -19.87 -35.00
CA SER A 116 26.62 -21.23 -34.53
C SER A 116 26.27 -21.44 -33.05
N ASP A 117 26.26 -20.37 -32.25
CA ASP A 117 25.91 -20.40 -30.82
C ASP A 117 24.77 -19.44 -30.42
N GLY A 118 24.26 -18.63 -31.36
CA GLY A 118 23.14 -17.73 -31.17
C GLY A 118 23.49 -16.42 -30.45
N ARG A 119 24.77 -16.13 -30.19
CA ARG A 119 25.17 -14.92 -29.46
C ARG A 119 25.24 -13.70 -30.36
N HIS A 120 24.45 -12.70 -30.01
CA HIS A 120 24.42 -11.41 -30.69
C HIS A 120 24.90 -10.32 -29.73
N ARG A 121 25.83 -9.48 -30.19
CA ARG A 121 26.40 -8.37 -29.41
C ARG A 121 26.06 -7.05 -30.04
N PHE A 122 25.64 -6.12 -29.20
CA PHE A 122 25.17 -4.81 -29.60
C PHE A 122 26.01 -3.72 -28.94
N LEU A 123 26.48 -2.77 -29.76
CA LEU A 123 27.07 -1.52 -29.29
C LEU A 123 25.95 -0.61 -28.81
N ILE A 124 26.08 -0.06 -27.60
CA ILE A 124 25.08 0.77 -26.95
C ILE A 124 25.68 2.13 -26.55
N SER A 125 24.83 3.14 -26.33
CA SER A 125 25.30 4.43 -25.83
C SER A 125 25.79 4.33 -24.38
N PRO A 126 26.81 5.12 -23.98
CA PRO A 126 27.23 5.22 -22.58
C PRO A 126 26.14 5.69 -21.62
N GLU A 127 25.13 6.40 -22.11
CA GLU A 127 24.00 6.85 -21.31
C GLU A 127 23.07 5.69 -20.91
N LEU A 128 22.88 4.72 -21.83
CA LEU A 128 22.00 3.57 -21.64
C LEU A 128 22.69 2.37 -20.99
N ALA A 129 24.01 2.21 -21.18
CA ALA A 129 24.77 1.09 -20.63
C ALA A 129 24.54 0.81 -19.12
N PRO A 130 24.40 1.81 -18.22
CA PRO A 130 24.17 1.56 -16.80
C PRO A 130 22.81 0.96 -16.44
N TYR A 131 21.86 0.90 -17.38
CA TYR A 131 20.56 0.26 -17.17
C TYR A 131 20.55 -1.22 -17.60
N ILE A 132 21.65 -1.71 -18.18
CA ILE A 132 21.76 -3.06 -18.72
C ILE A 132 22.66 -3.87 -17.80
N ALA A 133 22.12 -4.93 -17.22
CA ALA A 133 22.83 -5.82 -16.32
C ALA A 133 22.92 -7.24 -16.91
N GLU A 134 24.01 -7.95 -16.63
CA GLU A 134 24.08 -9.38 -16.91
C GLU A 134 22.95 -10.11 -16.19
N LYS A 135 22.29 -11.06 -16.86
CA LYS A 135 21.04 -11.72 -16.41
C LYS A 135 19.83 -10.80 -16.26
N GLY A 136 19.94 -9.52 -16.64
CA GLY A 136 18.82 -8.60 -16.74
C GLY A 136 17.99 -8.81 -18.00
N SER A 137 16.79 -8.21 -18.00
CA SER A 137 15.89 -8.19 -19.15
C SER A 137 16.19 -7.01 -20.07
N ILE A 138 16.03 -7.21 -21.38
CA ILE A 138 16.13 -6.16 -22.39
C ILE A 138 15.18 -6.46 -23.55
N ALA A 139 14.55 -5.43 -24.12
CA ALA A 139 13.80 -5.60 -25.36
C ALA A 139 14.59 -5.04 -26.56
N ILE A 140 14.77 -5.86 -27.60
CA ILE A 140 15.45 -5.48 -28.85
C ILE A 140 14.46 -5.59 -30.00
N ASN A 141 14.12 -4.47 -30.66
CA ASN A 141 13.02 -4.41 -31.63
C ASN A 141 11.72 -5.02 -31.09
N GLY A 142 11.46 -4.85 -29.78
CA GLY A 142 10.31 -5.44 -29.09
C GLY A 142 10.46 -6.92 -28.75
N VAL A 143 11.60 -7.57 -28.99
CA VAL A 143 11.85 -8.95 -28.57
C VAL A 143 12.45 -8.94 -27.16
N SER A 144 11.75 -9.54 -26.20
CA SER A 144 12.20 -9.73 -24.82
C SER A 144 13.30 -10.78 -24.75
N LEU A 145 14.46 -10.40 -24.22
CA LEU A 145 15.65 -11.23 -24.15
C LEU A 145 16.35 -11.08 -22.79
N THR A 146 17.15 -12.09 -22.45
CA THR A 146 18.04 -12.07 -21.29
C THR A 146 19.45 -11.70 -21.73
N VAL A 147 20.04 -10.71 -21.06
CA VAL A 147 21.42 -10.28 -21.29
C VAL A 147 22.39 -11.35 -20.78
N THR A 148 23.30 -11.81 -21.64
CA THR A 148 24.30 -12.84 -21.33
C THR A 148 25.63 -12.26 -20.89
N ALA A 149 25.98 -11.05 -21.33
CA ALA A 149 27.18 -10.34 -20.91
C ALA A 149 27.06 -8.84 -21.17
N VAL A 150 27.85 -8.04 -20.44
CA VAL A 150 27.99 -6.60 -20.65
C VAL A 150 29.46 -6.21 -20.61
N SER A 151 29.83 -5.12 -21.29
CA SER A 151 31.15 -4.52 -21.17
C SER A 151 31.42 -4.04 -19.73
N ALA A 152 32.69 -4.05 -19.31
CA ALA A 152 33.08 -3.50 -18.02
C ALA A 152 32.71 -2.01 -17.86
N PRO A 153 32.42 -1.52 -16.64
CA PRO A 153 32.16 -0.12 -16.38
C PRO A 153 33.30 0.79 -16.90
N GLY A 154 32.95 1.90 -17.55
CA GLY A 154 33.93 2.86 -18.07
C GLY A 154 34.59 2.49 -19.41
N PHE A 155 34.16 1.40 -20.04
CA PHE A 155 34.57 1.07 -21.40
C PHE A 155 34.09 2.13 -22.40
N ALA A 156 34.96 2.61 -23.29
CA ALA A 156 34.69 3.75 -24.16
C ALA A 156 33.55 3.49 -25.16
N GLU A 157 33.44 2.25 -25.63
CA GLU A 157 32.41 1.77 -26.56
C GLU A 157 31.60 0.65 -25.88
N PRO A 158 30.66 1.01 -24.98
CA PRO A 158 29.98 0.01 -24.17
C PRO A 158 29.11 -0.89 -25.05
N TRP A 159 29.02 -2.15 -24.67
CA TRP A 159 28.29 -3.17 -25.41
C TRP A 159 27.58 -4.12 -24.47
N PHE A 160 26.56 -4.80 -24.97
CA PHE A 160 25.89 -5.91 -24.29
C PHE A 160 25.66 -7.06 -25.27
N GLU A 161 25.48 -8.26 -24.73
CA GLU A 161 25.28 -9.49 -25.48
C GLU A 161 24.02 -10.21 -25.02
N VAL A 162 23.36 -10.88 -25.96
CA VAL A 162 22.17 -11.72 -25.72
C VAL A 162 22.34 -13.06 -26.44
N GLY A 163 21.70 -14.10 -25.90
CA GLY A 163 21.57 -15.39 -26.56
C GLY A 163 20.23 -15.49 -27.27
N LEU A 164 20.24 -15.82 -28.56
CA LEU A 164 19.06 -16.03 -29.37
C LEU A 164 18.92 -17.52 -29.70
N ILE A 165 17.80 -18.10 -29.32
CA ILE A 165 17.49 -19.48 -29.70
C ILE A 165 17.03 -19.53 -31.17
N PRO A 166 17.13 -20.70 -31.84
CA PRO A 166 16.74 -20.84 -33.24
C PRO A 166 15.31 -20.37 -33.54
N THR A 167 14.35 -20.62 -32.64
CA THR A 167 12.96 -20.16 -32.80
C THR A 167 12.86 -18.64 -32.82
N THR A 168 13.53 -17.94 -31.90
CA THR A 168 13.55 -16.47 -31.86
C THR A 168 14.16 -15.89 -33.13
N LEU A 169 15.22 -16.51 -33.66
CA LEU A 169 15.80 -16.10 -34.95
C LEU A 169 14.82 -16.31 -36.11
N ALA A 170 14.09 -17.43 -36.12
CA ALA A 170 13.16 -17.75 -37.21
C ALA A 170 11.87 -16.92 -37.20
N GLU A 171 11.38 -16.56 -36.01
CA GLU A 171 10.05 -15.93 -35.84
C GLU A 171 10.12 -14.42 -35.61
N THR A 172 11.31 -13.83 -35.57
CA THR A 172 11.49 -12.38 -35.38
C THR A 172 12.42 -11.78 -36.42
N THR A 173 12.38 -10.45 -36.57
CA THR A 173 13.31 -9.70 -37.45
C THR A 173 14.78 -9.83 -37.04
N LEU A 174 15.10 -10.36 -35.85
CA LEU A 174 16.48 -10.52 -35.39
C LEU A 174 17.25 -11.58 -36.20
N GLY A 175 16.58 -12.56 -36.81
CA GLY A 175 17.23 -13.56 -37.65
C GLY A 175 17.76 -13.03 -38.99
N SER A 176 17.19 -11.93 -39.48
CA SER A 176 17.62 -11.27 -40.73
C SER A 176 18.39 -9.96 -40.47
N THR A 177 18.59 -9.59 -39.21
CA THR A 177 19.32 -8.38 -38.82
C THR A 177 20.82 -8.57 -39.08
N GLY A 178 21.36 -7.82 -40.05
CA GLY A 178 22.79 -7.87 -40.39
C GLY A 178 23.68 -7.04 -39.45
N ILE A 179 24.97 -7.39 -39.38
CA ILE A 179 25.97 -6.59 -38.67
C ILE A 179 25.96 -5.16 -39.23
N GLY A 180 25.97 -4.18 -38.33
CA GLY A 180 25.87 -2.75 -38.61
C GLY A 180 24.45 -2.20 -38.56
N ALA A 181 23.42 -3.06 -38.52
CA ALA A 181 22.03 -2.61 -38.41
C ALA A 181 21.72 -1.97 -37.05
N GLN A 182 20.86 -0.96 -37.08
CA GLN A 182 20.33 -0.30 -35.90
C GLN A 182 19.07 -1.03 -35.41
N VAL A 183 18.91 -1.15 -34.10
CA VAL A 183 17.76 -1.77 -33.45
C VAL A 183 17.24 -0.86 -32.34
N ASN A 184 15.93 -0.90 -32.10
CA ASN A 184 15.29 -0.22 -30.99
C ASN A 184 15.60 -0.96 -29.68
N ILE A 185 15.98 -0.22 -28.64
CA ILE A 185 16.25 -0.75 -27.31
C ILE A 185 15.25 -0.17 -26.32
N GLU A 186 14.65 -1.05 -25.52
CA GLU A 186 13.98 -0.70 -24.29
C GLU A 186 14.67 -1.44 -23.13
N VAL A 187 15.15 -0.68 -22.14
CA VAL A 187 15.82 -1.23 -20.96
C VAL A 187 14.79 -1.57 -19.88
N ASP A 188 15.17 -2.42 -18.92
CA ASP A 188 14.28 -2.82 -17.83
C ASP A 188 13.69 -1.61 -17.09
N VAL A 189 12.36 -1.59 -16.97
CA VAL A 189 11.61 -0.51 -16.32
C VAL A 189 12.06 -0.30 -14.87
N LEU A 190 12.42 -1.35 -14.15
CA LEU A 190 12.91 -1.27 -12.77
C LEU A 190 14.27 -0.57 -12.71
N ALA A 191 15.15 -0.81 -13.69
CA ALA A 191 16.45 -0.17 -13.76
C ALA A 191 16.32 1.36 -13.93
N LYS A 192 15.31 1.82 -14.68
CA LYS A 192 15.04 3.26 -14.87
C LYS A 192 14.71 3.95 -13.54
N TYR A 193 13.79 3.38 -12.77
CA TYR A 193 13.39 3.93 -11.47
C TYR A 193 14.50 3.82 -10.43
N ALA A 194 15.20 2.68 -10.37
CA ALA A 194 16.34 2.50 -9.46
C ALA A 194 17.42 3.57 -9.69
N ARG A 195 17.83 3.80 -10.94
CA ARG A 195 18.81 4.85 -11.25
C ARG A 195 18.27 6.25 -10.98
N ARG A 196 16.98 6.52 -11.22
CA ARG A 196 16.37 7.80 -10.89
C ARG A 196 16.38 8.07 -9.39
N MET A 197 16.08 7.07 -8.56
CA MET A 197 16.15 7.17 -7.11
C MET A 197 17.57 7.48 -6.62
N LEU A 198 18.57 6.77 -7.14
CA LEU A 198 19.98 7.01 -6.79
C LEU A 198 20.48 8.41 -7.15
N GLN A 199 19.88 9.09 -8.14
CA GLN A 199 20.21 10.49 -8.45
C GLN A 199 19.71 11.46 -7.38
N PHE A 200 18.59 11.16 -6.71
CA PHE A 200 18.10 11.99 -5.61
C PHE A 200 18.96 11.82 -4.35
N ASP A 201 19.44 10.62 -4.08
CA ASP A 201 20.34 10.37 -2.95
C ASP A 201 21.70 11.07 -3.10
N ARG A 202 22.22 11.18 -4.33
CA ARG A 202 23.47 11.92 -4.59
C ARG A 202 23.34 13.43 -4.37
N HIS A 203 22.12 13.98 -4.38
CA HIS A 203 21.89 15.40 -4.07
C HIS A 203 21.87 15.68 -2.56
N LEU A 204 21.72 14.66 -1.70
CA LEU A 204 21.89 14.77 -0.25
C LEU A 204 23.36 14.64 0.20
N ALA A 205 24.25 14.20 -0.70
CA ALA A 205 25.67 13.94 -0.42
C ALA A 205 26.63 15.04 -0.93
N ALA A 206 26.12 16.22 -1.30
CA ALA A 206 26.98 17.37 -1.57
C ALA A 206 27.57 17.89 -0.25
N GLU A 207 28.89 17.76 -0.09
CA GLU A 207 29.60 18.09 1.16
C GLU A 207 29.34 19.54 1.63
N PRO A 208 29.08 19.76 2.95
CA PRO A 208 29.12 21.10 3.53
C PRO A 208 30.57 21.62 3.61
N PRO A 209 30.79 22.95 3.67
CA PRO A 209 32.13 23.50 3.72
C PRO A 209 32.86 23.07 5.01
N ALA A 210 34.16 22.83 4.89
CA ALA A 210 35.00 22.27 5.95
C ALA A 210 35.00 23.10 7.24
N GLU A 211 34.59 22.47 8.34
CA GLU A 211 34.79 22.94 9.72
C GLU A 211 36.05 22.32 10.35
N PRO A 212 36.66 22.99 11.35
CA PRO A 212 38.04 22.76 11.73
C PRO A 212 38.24 21.47 12.54
N ALA A 213 39.40 20.86 12.32
CA ALA A 213 39.81 19.57 12.87
C ALA A 213 39.73 19.52 14.41
N LEU A 214 38.90 18.60 14.91
CA LEU A 214 39.01 18.07 16.27
C LEU A 214 39.82 16.78 16.23
N THR A 215 40.82 16.74 17.09
CA THR A 215 41.88 15.73 17.23
C THR A 215 41.35 14.30 17.34
N GLU A 216 41.95 13.41 16.54
CA GLU A 216 41.70 11.97 16.49
C GLU A 216 42.00 11.28 17.83
N GLN A 217 40.96 10.72 18.44
CA GLN A 217 41.06 9.47 19.18
C GLN A 217 40.10 8.49 18.50
N GLN A 218 40.65 7.46 17.86
CA GLN A 218 39.89 6.39 17.21
C GLN A 218 39.12 5.59 18.26
N PRO A 219 37.79 5.41 18.15
CA PRO A 219 37.11 4.33 18.82
C PRO A 219 37.27 3.03 18.01
N GLU A 220 37.51 1.95 18.72
CA GLU A 220 37.54 0.58 18.21
C GLU A 220 36.27 0.24 17.43
N SER A 221 36.40 -0.71 16.49
CA SER A 221 35.36 -1.18 15.57
C SER A 221 34.02 -1.44 16.29
N VAL A 222 33.03 -0.60 16.02
CA VAL A 222 31.65 -0.84 16.44
C VAL A 222 31.10 -2.01 15.61
N PRO A 223 30.55 -3.07 16.22
CA PRO A 223 29.89 -4.14 15.48
C PRO A 223 28.71 -3.55 14.69
N ALA A 224 28.50 -4.03 13.46
CA ALA A 224 27.40 -3.60 12.62
C ALA A 224 26.07 -3.75 13.38
N ILE A 225 25.45 -2.61 13.71
CA ILE A 225 24.11 -2.58 14.29
C ILE A 225 23.17 -2.96 13.16
N ALA A 226 22.46 -4.09 13.30
CA ALA A 226 21.36 -4.43 12.41
C ALA A 226 20.39 -3.25 12.38
N GLN A 227 20.00 -2.81 11.18
CA GLN A 227 18.92 -1.84 11.07
C GLN A 227 17.71 -2.42 11.81
N PRO A 228 17.06 -1.67 12.73
CA PRO A 228 15.83 -2.15 13.31
C PRO A 228 14.86 -2.38 12.16
N GLU A 229 14.39 -3.62 12.01
CA GLU A 229 13.29 -3.92 11.11
C GLU A 229 12.12 -3.07 11.57
N THR A 230 11.66 -2.14 10.73
CA THR A 230 10.38 -1.49 10.92
C THR A 230 9.35 -2.62 11.01
N PRO A 231 8.61 -2.79 12.12
CA PRO A 231 7.58 -3.81 12.20
C PRO A 231 6.64 -3.67 11.00
N ALA A 232 6.31 -4.77 10.34
CA ALA A 232 5.30 -4.77 9.30
C ALA A 232 4.00 -4.16 9.87
N PRO A 233 3.23 -3.38 9.09
CA PRO A 233 1.96 -2.87 9.54
C PRO A 233 1.09 -4.04 10.05
N VAL A 234 0.36 -3.85 11.16
CA VAL A 234 -0.50 -4.90 11.74
C VAL A 234 -1.49 -5.45 10.71
N LEU A 235 -1.96 -4.61 9.79
CA LEU A 235 -2.80 -5.00 8.66
C LEU A 235 -2.03 -4.92 7.35
N ASP A 236 -2.18 -5.95 6.54
CA ASP A 236 -1.64 -6.05 5.19
C ASP A 236 -2.49 -5.24 4.20
N ARG A 237 -1.92 -4.95 3.03
CA ARG A 237 -2.67 -4.28 1.96
C ARG A 237 -3.73 -5.21 1.37
N ILE A 238 -4.89 -4.65 1.01
CA ILE A 238 -5.94 -5.39 0.29
C ILE A 238 -5.39 -6.07 -0.98
N ASP A 239 -4.50 -5.40 -1.73
CA ASP A 239 -3.87 -5.99 -2.92
C ASP A 239 -3.10 -7.30 -2.62
N VAL A 240 -2.47 -7.40 -1.45
CA VAL A 240 -1.76 -8.61 -1.02
C VAL A 240 -2.76 -9.72 -0.75
N ALA A 241 -3.82 -9.42 0.02
CA ALA A 241 -4.89 -10.39 0.29
C ALA A 241 -5.56 -10.91 -1.00
N LEU A 242 -5.79 -10.04 -1.99
CA LEU A 242 -6.36 -10.44 -3.29
C LEU A 242 -5.42 -11.39 -4.06
N ASN A 243 -4.11 -11.14 -4.02
CA ASN A 243 -3.13 -12.02 -4.66
C ASN A 243 -3.04 -13.39 -3.97
N GLU A 244 -3.09 -13.43 -2.63
CA GLU A 244 -3.12 -14.67 -1.86
C GLU A 244 -4.38 -15.49 -2.20
N LEU A 245 -5.55 -14.85 -2.22
CA LEU A 245 -6.80 -15.51 -2.59
C LEU A 245 -6.79 -16.04 -4.03
N ALA A 246 -6.27 -15.24 -4.98
CA ALA A 246 -6.12 -15.68 -6.38
C ALA A 246 -5.18 -16.91 -6.50
N ALA A 247 -4.22 -17.05 -5.60
CA ALA A 247 -3.34 -18.22 -5.49
C ALA A 247 -3.99 -19.39 -4.70
N GLY A 248 -5.22 -19.24 -4.21
CA GLY A 248 -5.93 -20.23 -3.40
C GLY A 248 -5.44 -20.31 -1.95
N ARG A 249 -4.67 -19.31 -1.49
CA ARG A 249 -4.22 -19.20 -0.10
C ARG A 249 -5.26 -18.43 0.72
N PRO A 250 -5.46 -18.78 2.00
CA PRO A 250 -6.40 -18.09 2.85
C PRO A 250 -5.86 -16.72 3.28
N VAL A 251 -6.78 -15.85 3.70
CA VAL A 251 -6.50 -14.57 4.34
C VAL A 251 -7.28 -14.50 5.65
N ILE A 252 -6.84 -13.66 6.57
CA ILE A 252 -7.55 -13.39 7.82
C ILE A 252 -8.20 -12.02 7.69
N VAL A 253 -9.47 -11.93 8.03
CA VAL A 253 -10.24 -10.69 7.98
C VAL A 253 -10.77 -10.40 9.36
N VAL A 254 -10.48 -9.21 9.86
CA VAL A 254 -11.00 -8.72 11.14
C VAL A 254 -12.11 -7.71 10.90
N ASP A 255 -13.20 -7.80 11.67
CA ASP A 255 -14.25 -6.78 11.69
C ASP A 255 -14.01 -5.72 12.77
N ASP A 256 -14.92 -4.74 12.84
CA ASP A 256 -14.84 -3.68 13.83
C ASP A 256 -15.02 -4.25 15.25
N ALA A 257 -14.27 -3.71 16.21
CA ALA A 257 -14.35 -4.16 17.59
C ALA A 257 -15.68 -3.85 18.30
N ASP A 258 -16.52 -2.98 17.73
CA ASP A 258 -17.90 -2.73 18.18
C ASP A 258 -18.93 -3.67 17.53
N ARG A 259 -18.51 -4.52 16.59
CA ARG A 259 -19.34 -5.53 15.92
C ARG A 259 -19.13 -6.90 16.57
N GLU A 260 -18.31 -7.78 16.02
CA GLU A 260 -18.00 -9.09 16.62
C GLU A 260 -16.61 -9.07 17.30
N ASN A 261 -15.72 -8.15 16.88
CA ASN A 261 -14.33 -8.07 17.32
C ASN A 261 -13.56 -9.37 17.06
N GLU A 262 -13.93 -10.07 16.00
CA GLU A 262 -13.46 -11.43 15.67
C GLU A 262 -12.69 -11.42 14.35
N GLY A 263 -11.84 -12.44 14.18
CA GLY A 263 -11.12 -12.65 12.94
C GLY A 263 -11.55 -13.94 12.29
N ASP A 264 -11.96 -13.86 11.03
CA ASP A 264 -12.32 -15.01 10.21
C ASP A 264 -11.16 -15.39 9.30
N ILE A 265 -10.88 -16.68 9.20
CA ILE A 265 -10.09 -17.20 8.08
C ILE A 265 -11.00 -17.31 6.86
N ILE A 266 -10.60 -16.71 5.75
CA ILE A 266 -11.37 -16.61 4.51
C ILE A 266 -10.57 -17.20 3.35
N PHE A 267 -11.20 -18.07 2.55
CA PHE A 267 -10.62 -18.55 1.29
C PHE A 267 -11.70 -18.87 0.24
N PRO A 268 -11.35 -18.93 -1.06
CA PRO A 268 -12.32 -19.19 -2.12
C PRO A 268 -12.82 -20.64 -2.08
N ALA A 269 -14.13 -20.85 -2.07
CA ALA A 269 -14.71 -22.19 -1.94
C ALA A 269 -14.34 -23.12 -3.11
N ALA A 270 -14.19 -22.57 -4.32
CA ALA A 270 -13.72 -23.31 -5.49
C ALA A 270 -12.30 -23.90 -5.32
N MET A 271 -11.49 -23.30 -4.45
CA MET A 271 -10.09 -23.70 -4.22
C MET A 271 -9.91 -24.48 -2.92
N ALA A 272 -10.99 -24.84 -2.23
CA ALA A 272 -10.95 -25.57 -0.96
C ALA A 272 -10.21 -26.93 -1.11
N THR A 273 -9.19 -27.16 -0.30
CA THR A 273 -8.48 -28.45 -0.20
C THR A 273 -8.80 -29.15 1.12
N PRO A 274 -8.69 -30.49 1.20
CA PRO A 274 -8.82 -31.20 2.46
C PRO A 274 -7.87 -30.68 3.54
N GLU A 275 -6.64 -30.32 3.17
CA GLU A 275 -5.60 -29.83 4.10
C GLU A 275 -5.95 -28.44 4.64
N LEU A 276 -6.38 -27.52 3.77
CA LEU A 276 -6.78 -26.17 4.17
C LEU A 276 -8.05 -26.22 5.03
N MET A 277 -9.00 -27.06 4.66
CA MET A 277 -10.21 -27.27 5.46
C MET A 277 -9.87 -27.89 6.83
N ALA A 278 -8.93 -28.84 6.90
CA ALA A 278 -8.48 -29.43 8.17
C ALA A 278 -7.80 -28.38 9.08
N LEU A 279 -6.96 -27.52 8.52
CA LEU A 279 -6.35 -26.40 9.25
C LEU A 279 -7.42 -25.44 9.77
N THR A 280 -8.38 -25.08 8.92
CA THR A 280 -9.51 -24.24 9.28
C THR A 280 -10.26 -24.84 10.47
N ILE A 281 -10.62 -26.13 10.40
CA ILE A 281 -11.32 -26.84 11.48
C ILE A 281 -10.48 -26.86 12.77
N ARG A 282 -9.16 -27.02 12.68
CA ARG A 282 -8.28 -27.12 13.85
C ARG A 282 -8.20 -25.82 14.66
N HIS A 283 -8.25 -24.66 13.98
CA HIS A 283 -7.95 -23.36 14.58
C HIS A 283 -9.18 -22.43 14.68
N THR A 284 -10.37 -22.91 14.33
CA THR A 284 -11.61 -22.12 14.37
C THR A 284 -12.66 -22.78 15.24
N SER A 285 -13.81 -22.11 15.38
CA SER A 285 -15.03 -22.64 16.01
C SER A 285 -15.48 -24.00 15.43
N GLY A 286 -15.04 -24.33 14.20
CA GLY A 286 -15.45 -25.50 13.45
C GLY A 286 -16.80 -25.35 12.75
N VAL A 287 -17.46 -24.19 12.90
CA VAL A 287 -18.69 -23.81 12.18
C VAL A 287 -18.32 -23.28 10.81
N ILE A 288 -18.17 -24.19 9.85
CA ILE A 288 -17.72 -23.83 8.50
C ILE A 288 -18.87 -23.23 7.71
N CYS A 289 -18.76 -21.95 7.42
CA CYS A 289 -19.74 -21.22 6.64
C CYS A 289 -19.27 -20.99 5.21
N THR A 290 -20.20 -20.91 4.25
CA THR A 290 -19.89 -20.59 2.85
C THR A 290 -20.71 -19.40 2.36
N PRO A 291 -20.18 -18.16 2.51
CA PRO A 291 -20.83 -16.96 1.97
C PRO A 291 -20.96 -17.01 0.46
N MET A 292 -22.12 -16.61 -0.05
CA MET A 292 -22.42 -16.55 -1.48
C MET A 292 -23.42 -15.45 -1.80
N THR A 293 -23.59 -15.14 -3.07
CA THR A 293 -24.63 -14.21 -3.51
C THR A 293 -26.04 -14.80 -3.38
N VAL A 294 -27.04 -13.92 -3.35
CA VAL A 294 -28.45 -14.29 -3.35
C VAL A 294 -28.78 -15.17 -4.57
N GLU A 295 -28.30 -14.79 -5.75
CA GLU A 295 -28.55 -15.50 -7.00
C GLU A 295 -27.98 -16.92 -6.96
N ARG A 296 -26.81 -17.09 -6.33
CA ARG A 296 -26.20 -18.41 -6.20
C ARG A 296 -26.99 -19.29 -5.23
N ALA A 297 -27.41 -18.76 -4.09
CA ALA A 297 -28.25 -19.48 -3.14
C ALA A 297 -29.60 -19.88 -3.75
N GLU A 298 -30.24 -18.99 -4.50
CA GLU A 298 -31.49 -19.28 -5.23
C GLU A 298 -31.31 -20.36 -6.30
N HIS A 299 -30.23 -20.28 -7.10
CA HIS A 299 -29.92 -21.27 -8.12
C HIS A 299 -29.72 -22.68 -7.53
N LEU A 300 -29.07 -22.75 -6.38
CA LEU A 300 -28.84 -24.00 -5.66
C LEU A 300 -30.05 -24.44 -4.84
N GLY A 301 -31.12 -23.65 -4.73
CA GLY A 301 -32.28 -23.98 -3.90
C GLY A 301 -31.97 -24.01 -2.40
N LEU A 302 -31.25 -23.00 -1.91
CA LEU A 302 -30.86 -22.85 -0.50
C LEU A 302 -31.69 -21.75 0.18
N PRO A 303 -32.92 -22.05 0.66
CA PRO A 303 -33.74 -21.06 1.36
C PRO A 303 -33.15 -20.71 2.73
N PRO A 304 -33.57 -19.57 3.32
CA PRO A 304 -33.22 -19.20 4.69
C PRO A 304 -33.51 -20.32 5.69
N MET A 305 -32.63 -20.48 6.69
CA MET A 305 -32.76 -21.52 7.72
C MET A 305 -34.02 -21.34 8.57
N VAL A 306 -34.40 -20.10 8.82
CA VAL A 306 -35.56 -19.72 9.64
C VAL A 306 -36.39 -18.65 8.94
N VAL A 307 -37.71 -18.65 9.20
CA VAL A 307 -38.65 -17.67 8.62
C VAL A 307 -38.48 -16.29 9.24
N GLN A 308 -38.16 -16.22 10.54
CA GLN A 308 -37.92 -14.98 11.27
C GLN A 308 -36.51 -15.05 11.88
N ASN A 309 -35.58 -14.29 11.31
CA ASN A 309 -34.22 -14.23 11.84
C ASN A 309 -34.21 -13.41 13.15
N GLN A 310 -33.84 -14.06 14.25
CA GLN A 310 -33.73 -13.46 15.58
C GLN A 310 -32.26 -13.27 16.00
N ASP A 311 -31.31 -13.60 15.12
CA ASP A 311 -29.90 -13.36 15.36
C ASP A 311 -29.63 -11.86 15.57
N PRO A 312 -28.96 -11.45 16.65
CA PRO A 312 -28.69 -10.03 16.93
C PRO A 312 -27.88 -9.32 15.85
N LYS A 313 -27.08 -10.06 15.08
CA LYS A 313 -26.24 -9.54 13.98
C LYS A 313 -26.92 -9.73 12.61
N GLY A 314 -28.11 -10.33 12.59
CA GLY A 314 -28.88 -10.61 11.39
C GLY A 314 -28.18 -11.59 10.44
N THR A 315 -27.33 -12.48 10.94
CA THR A 315 -26.54 -13.39 10.08
C THR A 315 -27.46 -14.27 9.24
N ALA A 316 -27.30 -14.20 7.92
CA ALA A 316 -28.25 -14.73 6.95
C ALA A 316 -27.95 -16.20 6.57
N TYR A 317 -28.13 -17.10 7.54
CA TYR A 317 -28.01 -18.54 7.33
C TYR A 317 -29.09 -19.09 6.40
N THR A 318 -28.66 -19.94 5.48
CA THR A 318 -29.53 -20.87 4.74
C THR A 318 -29.58 -22.22 5.45
N ILE A 319 -30.46 -23.12 5.02
CA ILE A 319 -30.42 -24.52 5.47
C ILE A 319 -29.05 -25.16 5.17
N SER A 320 -28.52 -25.94 6.10
CA SER A 320 -27.23 -26.62 5.91
C SER A 320 -27.30 -27.68 4.81
N CYS A 321 -26.15 -27.98 4.20
CA CYS A 321 -26.08 -28.94 3.11
C CYS A 321 -24.75 -29.70 3.05
N ASP A 322 -24.78 -30.85 2.36
CA ASP A 322 -23.61 -31.63 1.95
C ASP A 322 -23.73 -31.98 0.46
N ALA A 323 -22.60 -32.15 -0.23
CA ALA A 323 -22.60 -32.74 -1.57
C ALA A 323 -23.24 -34.14 -1.55
N THR A 324 -23.98 -34.50 -2.59
CA THR A 324 -24.65 -35.82 -2.69
C THR A 324 -23.73 -36.93 -3.16
N THR A 325 -22.66 -36.60 -3.88
CA THR A 325 -21.73 -37.55 -4.49
C THR A 325 -20.30 -37.26 -4.07
N GLY A 326 -19.47 -38.31 -3.98
CA GLY A 326 -18.05 -38.17 -3.61
C GLY A 326 -17.78 -37.91 -2.13
N VAL A 327 -18.82 -37.89 -1.28
CA VAL A 327 -18.72 -37.78 0.18
C VAL A 327 -19.15 -39.07 0.88
N SER A 328 -18.84 -39.18 2.17
CA SER A 328 -19.25 -40.28 3.03
C SER A 328 -20.36 -39.85 4.01
N THR A 329 -19.95 -39.26 5.12
CA THR A 329 -20.83 -38.72 6.17
C THR A 329 -20.98 -37.21 6.09
N GLY A 330 -20.16 -36.53 5.28
CA GLY A 330 -20.22 -35.08 5.10
C GLY A 330 -19.30 -34.29 6.06
N ILE A 331 -18.98 -34.83 7.23
CA ILE A 331 -18.30 -34.08 8.31
C ILE A 331 -16.77 -33.99 8.16
N SER A 332 -16.16 -34.90 7.39
CA SER A 332 -14.70 -34.94 7.23
C SER A 332 -14.19 -33.65 6.57
N ALA A 333 -12.91 -33.30 6.77
CA ALA A 333 -12.33 -32.14 6.10
C ALA A 333 -12.38 -32.27 4.56
N ALA A 334 -12.18 -33.48 4.04
CA ALA A 334 -12.28 -33.76 2.61
C ALA A 334 -13.73 -33.62 2.09
N ASP A 335 -14.71 -34.14 2.84
CA ASP A 335 -16.13 -34.07 2.47
C ASP A 335 -16.65 -32.62 2.49
N ARG A 336 -16.25 -31.85 3.51
CA ARG A 336 -16.56 -30.42 3.63
C ARG A 336 -15.89 -29.57 2.54
N ALA A 337 -14.64 -29.86 2.20
CA ALA A 337 -13.96 -29.20 1.08
C ALA A 337 -14.62 -29.50 -0.27
N LEU A 338 -15.05 -30.75 -0.50
CA LEU A 338 -15.80 -31.11 -1.70
C LEU A 338 -17.15 -30.40 -1.76
N THR A 339 -17.87 -30.34 -0.64
CA THR A 339 -19.15 -29.61 -0.57
C THR A 339 -18.96 -28.12 -0.88
N ALA A 340 -17.93 -27.47 -0.33
CA ALA A 340 -17.60 -26.08 -0.66
C ALA A 340 -17.35 -25.88 -2.17
N LYS A 341 -16.63 -26.81 -2.82
CA LYS A 341 -16.39 -26.78 -4.27
C LYS A 341 -17.68 -26.93 -5.08
N VAL A 342 -18.58 -27.83 -4.70
CA VAL A 342 -19.91 -27.97 -5.34
C VAL A 342 -20.71 -26.68 -5.20
N LEU A 343 -20.68 -26.04 -4.03
CA LEU A 343 -21.33 -24.74 -3.81
C LEU A 343 -20.76 -23.64 -4.71
N ALA A 344 -19.47 -23.67 -5.03
CA ALA A 344 -18.81 -22.69 -5.89
C ALA A 344 -18.96 -22.95 -7.40
N ASP A 345 -19.13 -24.22 -7.82
CA ASP A 345 -19.14 -24.60 -9.23
C ASP A 345 -20.41 -24.14 -9.95
N SER A 346 -20.25 -23.24 -10.93
CA SER A 346 -21.34 -22.70 -11.76
C SER A 346 -22.23 -23.77 -12.43
N ALA A 347 -21.73 -25.00 -12.65
CA ALA A 347 -22.52 -26.09 -13.23
C ALA A 347 -23.37 -26.86 -12.20
N SER A 348 -23.08 -26.71 -10.90
CA SER A 348 -23.82 -27.41 -9.84
C SER A 348 -25.22 -26.85 -9.65
N THR A 349 -26.15 -27.75 -9.38
CA THR A 349 -27.59 -27.51 -9.23
C THR A 349 -28.07 -27.94 -7.85
N ALA A 350 -29.35 -27.66 -7.54
CA ALA A 350 -29.97 -28.07 -6.28
C ALA A 350 -29.91 -29.59 -6.02
N ALA A 351 -29.88 -30.41 -7.08
CA ALA A 351 -29.84 -31.87 -6.99
C ALA A 351 -28.48 -32.42 -6.55
N ASP A 352 -27.41 -31.63 -6.68
CA ASP A 352 -26.06 -32.01 -6.29
C ASP A 352 -25.84 -31.87 -4.78
N LEU A 353 -26.84 -31.34 -4.05
CA LEU A 353 -26.80 -31.05 -2.62
C LEU A 353 -27.90 -31.78 -1.85
N SER A 354 -27.52 -32.42 -0.75
CA SER A 354 -28.43 -32.99 0.25
C SER A 354 -28.64 -31.99 1.40
N ARG A 355 -29.82 -32.05 2.05
CA ARG A 355 -30.19 -31.21 3.21
C ARG A 355 -30.85 -32.08 4.28
N PRO A 356 -30.51 -31.94 5.57
CA PRO A 356 -29.43 -31.09 6.10
C PRO A 356 -28.03 -31.62 5.73
N GLY A 357 -27.00 -30.88 6.11
CA GLY A 357 -25.60 -31.32 6.05
C GLY A 357 -24.70 -30.55 7.02
N HIS A 358 -23.39 -30.50 6.74
CA HIS A 358 -22.38 -30.02 7.67
C HIS A 358 -21.65 -28.74 7.21
N ILE A 359 -22.02 -28.20 6.05
CA ILE A 359 -21.65 -26.84 5.61
C ILE A 359 -22.86 -25.91 5.81
N PHE A 360 -22.59 -24.68 6.26
CA PHE A 360 -23.60 -23.66 6.55
C PHE A 360 -23.51 -22.50 5.55
N PRO A 361 -24.29 -22.51 4.45
CA PRO A 361 -24.22 -21.42 3.49
C PRO A 361 -24.84 -20.14 4.05
N LEU A 362 -24.19 -19.01 3.76
CA LEU A 362 -24.59 -17.67 4.16
C LEU A 362 -24.89 -16.82 2.93
N VAL A 363 -25.92 -15.98 2.98
CA VAL A 363 -26.24 -15.07 1.87
C VAL A 363 -25.71 -13.68 2.19
N ALA A 364 -24.84 -13.15 1.32
CA ALA A 364 -24.31 -11.80 1.45
C ALA A 364 -25.30 -10.74 0.96
N ASP A 365 -25.21 -9.53 1.53
CA ASP A 365 -25.86 -8.35 0.96
C ASP A 365 -25.43 -8.14 -0.51
N PRO A 366 -26.36 -7.83 -1.45
CA PRO A 366 -26.01 -7.62 -2.85
C PRO A 366 -24.99 -6.51 -3.11
N GLN A 367 -24.88 -5.53 -2.20
CA GLN A 367 -23.87 -4.47 -2.28
C GLN A 367 -22.54 -4.87 -1.64
N GLY A 368 -22.42 -6.07 -1.06
CA GLY A 368 -21.24 -6.53 -0.33
C GLY A 368 -20.99 -5.66 0.91
N VAL A 369 -19.72 -5.40 1.23
CA VAL A 369 -19.33 -4.64 2.42
C VAL A 369 -19.80 -3.19 2.41
N LEU A 370 -20.26 -2.68 1.26
CA LEU A 370 -20.88 -1.36 1.14
C LEU A 370 -22.34 -1.35 1.63
N GLY A 371 -23.02 -2.51 1.63
CA GLY A 371 -24.37 -2.67 2.17
C GLY A 371 -24.35 -3.13 3.64
N ARG A 372 -23.49 -4.10 3.96
CA ARG A 372 -23.33 -4.65 5.31
C ARG A 372 -21.86 -4.99 5.61
N ASP A 373 -21.34 -4.41 6.68
CA ASP A 373 -19.94 -4.49 7.09
C ASP A 373 -19.66 -5.82 7.86
N GLY A 374 -19.92 -6.97 7.23
CA GLY A 374 -19.78 -8.30 7.86
C GLY A 374 -18.81 -9.24 7.13
N HIS A 375 -18.30 -10.26 7.82
CA HIS A 375 -17.42 -11.28 7.25
C HIS A 375 -18.05 -12.03 6.06
N THR A 376 -19.37 -12.22 6.10
CA THR A 376 -20.15 -12.78 5.00
C THR A 376 -19.97 -11.98 3.71
N GLU A 377 -20.17 -10.66 3.79
CA GLU A 377 -20.02 -9.76 2.65
C GLU A 377 -18.57 -9.64 2.21
N ALA A 378 -17.64 -9.56 3.16
CA ALA A 378 -16.21 -9.48 2.89
C ALA A 378 -15.73 -10.69 2.08
N ALA A 379 -16.14 -11.91 2.43
CA ALA A 379 -15.77 -13.12 1.70
C ALA A 379 -16.20 -13.09 0.22
N VAL A 380 -17.44 -12.66 -0.04
CA VAL A 380 -17.98 -12.57 -1.40
C VAL A 380 -17.26 -11.48 -2.21
N ASP A 381 -17.05 -10.31 -1.61
CA ASP A 381 -16.32 -9.21 -2.26
C ASP A 381 -14.87 -9.55 -2.56
N LEU A 382 -14.18 -10.19 -1.63
CA LEU A 382 -12.79 -10.61 -1.82
C LEU A 382 -12.68 -11.64 -2.95
N CYS A 383 -13.58 -12.63 -3.00
CA CYS A 383 -13.63 -13.58 -4.12
C CYS A 383 -13.90 -12.87 -5.45
N ARG A 384 -14.85 -11.94 -5.49
CA ARG A 384 -15.18 -11.13 -6.67
C ARG A 384 -13.99 -10.30 -7.16
N LEU A 385 -13.34 -9.57 -6.24
CA LEU A 385 -12.19 -8.72 -6.54
C LEU A 385 -10.96 -9.52 -6.99
N ALA A 386 -10.81 -10.75 -6.50
CA ALA A 386 -9.78 -11.69 -6.94
C ALA A 386 -10.11 -12.38 -8.29
N GLY A 387 -11.28 -12.09 -8.90
CA GLY A 387 -11.70 -12.69 -10.17
C GLY A 387 -12.15 -14.15 -10.07
N LEU A 388 -12.60 -14.58 -8.88
CA LEU A 388 -13.00 -15.96 -8.58
C LEU A 388 -14.54 -16.07 -8.49
N SER A 389 -15.04 -17.31 -8.41
CA SER A 389 -16.45 -17.56 -8.10
C SER A 389 -16.83 -16.85 -6.81
N GLU A 390 -17.96 -16.16 -6.79
CA GLU A 390 -18.45 -15.34 -5.67
C GLU A 390 -19.00 -16.19 -4.50
N VAL A 391 -18.25 -17.24 -4.13
CA VAL A 391 -18.51 -18.16 -3.01
C VAL A 391 -17.22 -18.33 -2.21
N GLY A 392 -17.24 -17.87 -0.97
CA GLY A 392 -16.13 -18.04 -0.02
C GLY A 392 -16.37 -19.17 0.97
N VAL A 393 -15.34 -19.50 1.75
CA VAL A 393 -15.42 -20.24 3.00
C VAL A 393 -14.95 -19.31 4.11
N ILE A 394 -15.68 -19.25 5.22
CA ILE A 394 -15.30 -18.51 6.43
C ILE A 394 -15.48 -19.38 7.68
N ALA A 395 -14.66 -19.12 8.69
CA ALA A 395 -14.83 -19.62 10.05
C ALA A 395 -14.03 -18.76 11.04
N GLU A 396 -14.58 -18.54 12.23
CA GLU A 396 -14.04 -17.62 13.22
C GLU A 396 -12.89 -18.27 14.00
N LEU A 397 -11.74 -17.59 14.11
CA LEU A 397 -10.52 -18.11 14.75
C LEU A 397 -10.62 -18.14 16.28
N THR A 398 -10.17 -19.25 16.87
CA THR A 398 -10.28 -19.52 18.31
C THR A 398 -8.96 -19.96 18.92
N HIS A 399 -8.71 -19.52 20.15
CA HIS A 399 -7.70 -20.12 21.02
C HIS A 399 -8.08 -21.55 21.42
N ASP A 400 -7.08 -22.36 21.78
CA ASP A 400 -7.28 -23.74 22.29
C ASP A 400 -8.07 -23.78 23.62
N ASP A 401 -8.17 -22.65 24.34
CA ASP A 401 -8.99 -22.53 25.54
C ASP A 401 -10.47 -22.18 25.25
N GLY A 402 -10.83 -22.05 23.98
CA GLY A 402 -12.19 -21.78 23.51
C GLY A 402 -12.56 -20.30 23.42
N ARG A 403 -11.66 -19.37 23.77
CA ARG A 403 -11.88 -17.93 23.55
C ARG A 403 -11.61 -17.55 22.09
N MET A 404 -12.30 -16.54 21.60
CA MET A 404 -12.08 -15.99 20.25
C MET A 404 -10.76 -15.22 20.17
N MET A 405 -10.04 -15.34 19.05
CA MET A 405 -8.83 -14.57 18.81
C MET A 405 -9.17 -13.10 18.53
N ARG A 406 -8.39 -12.19 19.14
CA ARG A 406 -8.46 -10.73 18.90
C ARG A 406 -7.24 -10.27 18.13
N LEU A 407 -7.24 -9.03 17.64
CA LEU A 407 -6.25 -8.49 16.69
C LEU A 407 -4.78 -8.85 16.99
N PRO A 408 -4.25 -8.74 18.23
CA PRO A 408 -2.87 -9.14 18.50
C PRO A 408 -2.60 -10.63 18.23
N ALA A 409 -3.49 -11.50 18.71
CA ALA A 409 -3.38 -12.95 18.48
C ALA A 409 -3.62 -13.32 17.01
N LEU A 410 -4.51 -12.60 16.32
CA LEU A 410 -4.74 -12.77 14.88
C LEU A 410 -3.48 -12.42 14.08
N ARG A 411 -2.75 -11.37 14.46
CA ARG A 411 -1.47 -11.00 13.83
C ARG A 411 -0.40 -12.06 14.05
N GLU A 412 -0.25 -12.55 15.28
CA GLU A 412 0.69 -13.63 15.61
C GLU A 412 0.37 -14.90 14.79
N PHE A 413 -0.91 -15.28 14.73
CA PHE A 413 -1.37 -16.43 13.93
C PHE A 413 -1.11 -16.20 12.43
N ALA A 414 -1.41 -15.01 11.92
CA ALA A 414 -1.16 -14.65 10.53
C ALA A 414 0.34 -14.72 10.19
N ASP A 415 1.22 -14.29 11.08
CA ASP A 415 2.67 -14.34 10.88
C ASP A 415 3.20 -15.78 10.93
N GLU A 416 2.75 -16.57 11.91
CA GLU A 416 3.12 -17.99 12.06
C GLU A 416 2.75 -18.79 10.80
N HIS A 417 1.56 -18.56 10.26
CA HIS A 417 1.06 -19.27 9.09
C HIS A 417 1.34 -18.57 7.75
N GLN A 418 1.98 -17.40 7.79
CA GLN A 418 2.28 -16.54 6.64
C GLN A 418 1.05 -16.17 5.81
N TYR A 419 -0.05 -15.81 6.47
CA TYR A 419 -1.28 -15.32 5.86
C TYR A 419 -1.38 -13.80 5.93
N ALA A 420 -2.04 -13.20 4.93
CA ALA A 420 -2.37 -11.79 4.98
C ALA A 420 -3.50 -11.56 5.99
N LEU A 421 -3.38 -10.52 6.81
CA LEU A 421 -4.41 -10.06 7.75
C LEU A 421 -4.91 -8.67 7.32
N ILE A 422 -6.19 -8.54 7.02
CA ILE A 422 -6.80 -7.26 6.58
C ILE A 422 -8.02 -6.91 7.42
N SER A 423 -8.52 -5.68 7.33
CA SER A 423 -9.77 -5.28 7.96
C SER A 423 -10.91 -5.11 6.96
N ILE A 424 -12.16 -5.31 7.42
CA ILE A 424 -13.35 -4.96 6.64
C ILE A 424 -13.36 -3.45 6.32
N ALA A 425 -12.90 -2.60 7.23
CA ALA A 425 -12.81 -1.16 7.02
C ALA A 425 -11.89 -0.80 5.83
N ASP A 426 -10.71 -1.42 5.74
CA ASP A 426 -9.80 -1.23 4.60
C ASP A 426 -10.41 -1.74 3.30
N LEU A 427 -11.17 -2.85 3.35
CA LEU A 427 -11.88 -3.37 2.19
C LEU A 427 -13.00 -2.42 1.72
N ILE A 428 -13.74 -1.79 2.64
CA ILE A 428 -14.74 -0.76 2.31
C ILE A 428 -14.08 0.42 1.60
N VAL A 429 -12.95 0.90 2.13
CA VAL A 429 -12.17 1.99 1.51
C VAL A 429 -11.66 1.59 0.14
N TYR A 430 -11.12 0.37 0.00
CA TYR A 430 -10.62 -0.15 -1.27
C TYR A 430 -11.72 -0.25 -2.34
N ARG A 431 -12.96 -0.59 -1.93
CA ARG A 431 -14.15 -0.58 -2.80
C ARG A 431 -14.70 0.82 -3.09
N GLY A 432 -14.05 1.89 -2.60
CA GLY A 432 -14.45 3.28 -2.81
C GLY A 432 -15.56 3.77 -1.89
N GLY A 433 -15.84 3.03 -0.81
CA GLY A 433 -16.80 3.40 0.23
C GLY A 433 -16.20 4.29 1.32
N THR A 434 -17.07 4.77 2.22
CA THR A 434 -16.65 5.44 3.46
C THR A 434 -17.09 4.56 4.63
N PRO A 435 -16.15 4.06 5.46
CA PRO A 435 -16.51 3.30 6.67
C PRO A 435 -17.43 4.11 7.59
N LYS A 436 -18.30 3.44 8.36
CA LYS A 436 -19.23 4.14 9.26
C LYS A 436 -18.45 4.96 10.31
N PRO A 437 -18.95 6.14 10.77
CA PRO A 437 -18.26 6.92 11.80
C PRO A 437 -18.04 6.08 13.08
N GLY A 438 -16.80 5.99 13.57
CA GLY A 438 -16.39 5.16 14.72
C GLY A 438 -15.64 3.86 14.37
N THR A 439 -15.75 3.39 13.11
CA THR A 439 -15.22 2.08 12.66
C THR A 439 -13.70 1.97 12.65
N ALA A 440 -12.98 2.98 12.15
CA ALA A 440 -11.52 2.93 12.07
C ALA A 440 -10.77 3.42 13.33
N MET A 441 -11.43 4.11 14.27
CA MET A 441 -10.74 4.88 15.32
C MET A 441 -11.31 4.77 16.74
N ASP A 442 -12.62 4.52 16.93
CA ASP A 442 -13.20 4.42 18.29
C ASP A 442 -13.25 2.96 18.79
N SER A 443 -13.30 1.99 17.87
CA SER A 443 -13.50 0.57 18.15
C SER A 443 -12.36 -0.07 18.98
N VAL A 444 -11.10 0.40 18.83
CA VAL A 444 -9.96 -0.18 19.59
C VAL A 444 -9.78 0.47 20.97
N ALA A 445 -10.21 1.72 21.15
CA ALA A 445 -10.14 2.40 22.45
C ALA A 445 -11.27 1.95 23.40
N ALA A 446 -12.44 1.58 22.87
CA ALA A 446 -13.60 1.15 23.65
C ALA A 446 -13.62 -0.36 23.99
N SER A 447 -12.88 -1.20 23.24
CA SER A 447 -12.83 -2.65 23.44
C SER A 447 -11.73 -3.13 24.40
N TRP A 448 -10.99 -2.22 25.01
CA TRP A 448 -9.88 -2.54 25.92
C TRP A 448 -10.28 -2.38 27.40
N GLU A 449 -10.83 -3.45 27.97
CA GLU A 449 -10.62 -3.76 29.40
C GLU A 449 -9.39 -4.68 29.51
N ALA A 450 -8.19 -4.21 29.15
CA ALA A 450 -6.97 -4.98 29.40
C ALA A 450 -6.11 -4.32 30.49
N PRO A 451 -5.58 -5.10 31.45
CA PRO A 451 -4.90 -4.59 32.64
C PRO A 451 -3.47 -4.12 32.33
N GLY A 452 -3.21 -2.82 32.49
CA GLY A 452 -1.85 -2.31 32.71
C GLY A 452 -0.82 -2.66 31.63
N ASP A 453 0.32 -3.25 32.02
CA ASP A 453 1.59 -3.31 31.26
C ASP A 453 1.52 -3.90 29.84
N GLU A 454 0.43 -4.54 29.42
CA GLU A 454 0.31 -5.07 28.06
C GLU A 454 0.23 -4.00 26.96
N VAL A 455 -0.20 -2.77 27.29
CA VAL A 455 -0.25 -1.64 26.33
C VAL A 455 1.15 -1.34 25.76
N SER A 456 2.23 -1.63 26.51
CA SER A 456 3.61 -1.41 26.03
C SER A 456 3.98 -2.29 24.84
N LYS A 457 3.26 -3.40 24.60
CA LYS A 457 3.51 -4.30 23.45
C LYS A 457 3.08 -3.69 22.12
N LEU A 458 2.29 -2.61 22.12
CA LEU A 458 1.80 -1.94 20.90
C LEU A 458 2.86 -1.05 20.23
N VAL A 459 4.02 -0.90 20.85
CA VAL A 459 5.09 -0.03 20.39
C VAL A 459 6.44 -0.72 20.50
N THR A 460 7.30 -0.54 19.48
CA THR A 460 8.69 -1.02 19.52
C THR A 460 9.64 0.17 19.69
N PRO A 461 10.53 0.17 20.70
CA PRO A 461 11.57 1.18 20.82
C PRO A 461 12.70 0.95 19.81
N GLY A 462 13.16 2.04 19.20
CA GLY A 462 14.43 2.11 18.48
C GLY A 462 15.62 2.43 19.42
N PRO A 463 16.83 2.59 18.86
CA PRO A 463 18.00 2.99 19.63
C PRO A 463 17.84 4.40 20.22
N VAL A 464 18.47 4.63 21.38
CA VAL A 464 18.56 5.96 21.98
C VAL A 464 19.78 6.68 21.40
N VAL A 465 19.57 7.92 20.95
CA VAL A 465 20.63 8.78 20.39
C VAL A 465 20.69 10.12 21.11
N THR A 466 21.86 10.76 21.10
CA THR A 466 22.03 12.12 21.61
C THR A 466 21.72 13.12 20.51
N LEU A 467 20.81 14.06 20.78
CA LEU A 467 20.37 15.08 19.85
C LEU A 467 20.73 16.48 20.37
N PRO A 468 21.83 17.08 19.90
CA PRO A 468 22.14 18.49 20.17
C PRO A 468 21.23 19.40 19.35
N THR A 469 20.64 20.40 19.98
CA THR A 469 19.73 21.38 19.36
C THR A 469 20.00 22.78 19.91
N ASP A 470 19.41 23.80 19.28
CA ASP A 470 19.43 25.18 19.78
C ASP A 470 18.77 25.33 21.16
N HIS A 471 17.95 24.35 21.58
CA HIS A 471 17.27 24.32 22.88
C HIS A 471 18.02 23.50 23.94
N GLY A 472 19.19 22.96 23.61
CA GLY A 472 19.98 22.10 24.49
C GLY A 472 20.20 20.69 23.92
N VAL A 473 20.78 19.83 24.76
CA VAL A 473 21.14 18.44 24.39
C VAL A 473 20.14 17.47 24.99
N PHE A 474 19.53 16.65 24.14
CA PHE A 474 18.49 15.70 24.54
C PHE A 474 18.88 14.26 24.24
N ALA A 475 18.29 13.31 24.97
CA ALA A 475 18.21 11.91 24.56
C ALA A 475 16.95 11.72 23.72
N ALA A 476 17.08 11.26 22.49
CA ALA A 476 15.97 11.00 21.59
C ALA A 476 15.85 9.50 21.30
N GLN A 477 14.61 9.01 21.24
CA GLN A 477 14.31 7.63 20.91
C GLN A 477 13.07 7.59 20.02
N VAL A 478 13.18 6.89 18.89
CA VAL A 478 12.02 6.62 18.03
C VAL A 478 11.25 5.42 18.59
N TRP A 479 9.93 5.49 18.51
CA TRP A 479 9.01 4.43 18.91
C TRP A 479 8.03 4.18 17.76
N THR A 480 8.01 2.95 17.24
CA THR A 480 7.09 2.60 16.15
C THR A 480 5.79 2.08 16.75
N GLU A 481 4.67 2.74 16.46
CA GLU A 481 3.32 2.27 16.81
C GLU A 481 2.90 1.19 15.81
N HIS A 482 2.64 -0.02 16.30
CA HIS A 482 2.36 -1.17 15.43
C HIS A 482 1.06 -1.00 14.65
N ARG A 483 0.05 -0.38 15.28
CA ARG A 483 -1.28 -0.23 14.69
C ARG A 483 -1.29 0.64 13.44
N THR A 484 -0.52 1.73 13.44
CA THR A 484 -0.52 2.72 12.36
C THR A 484 0.75 2.67 11.51
N GLY A 485 1.80 2.00 12.00
CA GLY A 485 3.16 2.10 11.46
C GLY A 485 3.80 3.47 11.68
N HIS A 486 3.15 4.40 12.39
CA HIS A 486 3.71 5.71 12.65
C HIS A 486 4.89 5.60 13.60
N GLU A 487 5.99 6.27 13.24
CA GLU A 487 7.15 6.42 14.10
C GLU A 487 6.99 7.70 14.92
N HIS A 488 6.82 7.56 16.22
CA HIS A 488 6.79 8.68 17.16
C HIS A 488 8.18 8.92 17.73
N MET A 489 8.44 10.12 18.23
CA MET A 489 9.75 10.43 18.84
C MET A 489 9.56 10.88 20.29
N LEU A 490 10.23 10.19 21.20
CA LEU A 490 10.35 10.57 22.60
C LEU A 490 11.70 11.27 22.81
N ILE A 491 11.66 12.56 23.14
CA ILE A 491 12.81 13.40 23.45
C ILE A 491 12.84 13.62 24.95
N SER A 492 13.98 13.43 25.59
CA SER A 492 14.11 13.47 27.05
C SER A 492 15.30 14.32 27.48
N ALA A 493 15.12 15.12 28.52
CA ALA A 493 16.22 15.82 29.20
C ALA A 493 16.21 15.50 30.70
N ARG A 494 17.40 15.44 31.29
CA ARG A 494 17.56 15.37 32.75
C ARG A 494 17.79 16.77 33.29
N SER A 495 17.18 17.08 34.43
CA SER A 495 17.41 18.37 35.09
C SER A 495 18.83 18.43 35.66
N GLU A 496 19.59 19.47 35.29
CA GLU A 496 20.85 19.81 35.93
C GLU A 496 20.57 20.65 37.20
N ALA A 497 20.50 19.98 38.36
CA ALA A 497 20.42 20.58 39.72
C ALA A 497 19.11 21.32 40.11
N PRO A 498 18.82 21.51 41.43
CA PRO A 498 17.59 22.14 41.90
C PRO A 498 17.71 23.67 41.89
N GLY A 499 17.18 24.33 40.86
CA GLY A 499 17.02 25.79 40.81
C GLY A 499 15.67 26.29 41.33
N GLU A 500 15.63 27.53 41.82
CA GLU A 500 14.39 28.26 42.13
C GLU A 500 13.57 28.47 40.85
N GLY A 501 12.26 28.23 40.89
CA GLY A 501 11.36 28.37 39.74
C GLY A 501 11.01 27.08 39.00
N LYS A 502 11.41 25.90 39.52
CA LYS A 502 10.98 24.60 38.97
C LYS A 502 9.46 24.46 38.97
N ILE A 503 8.93 23.90 37.87
CA ILE A 503 7.60 23.29 37.85
C ILE A 503 7.67 21.96 38.64
N SER A 504 7.84 22.05 39.95
CA SER A 504 8.00 20.87 40.82
C SER A 504 6.64 20.32 41.25
N THR A 505 6.09 19.44 40.42
CA THR A 505 4.86 18.68 40.74
C THR A 505 5.14 17.32 41.38
N GLY A 506 6.42 16.94 41.53
CA GLY A 506 6.82 15.58 41.96
C GLY A 506 6.60 14.51 40.88
N ARG A 507 6.11 14.90 39.70
CA ARG A 507 5.83 14.04 38.53
C ARG A 507 6.69 14.50 37.34
N PRO A 508 7.08 13.60 36.41
CA PRO A 508 7.77 13.98 35.20
C PRO A 508 6.90 14.92 34.35
N LEU A 509 7.50 16.02 33.89
CA LEU A 509 6.86 16.95 32.94
C LEU A 509 6.83 16.31 31.56
N ILE A 510 5.66 16.27 30.93
CA ILE A 510 5.45 15.65 29.62
C ILE A 510 4.75 16.61 28.66
N ARG A 511 5.32 16.81 27.49
CA ARG A 511 4.66 17.48 26.37
C ARG A 511 4.27 16.46 25.31
N MET A 512 2.97 16.21 25.14
CA MET A 512 2.47 15.51 23.94
C MET A 512 2.32 16.53 22.81
N HIS A 513 3.27 16.57 21.89
CA HIS A 513 3.23 17.45 20.73
C HIS A 513 2.66 16.72 19.52
N SER A 514 1.65 17.31 18.87
CA SER A 514 1.06 16.72 17.67
C SER A 514 1.73 17.34 16.45
N GLU A 515 2.20 16.50 15.53
CA GLU A 515 2.87 16.90 14.29
C GLU A 515 2.12 18.02 13.55
N CYS A 516 2.86 19.05 13.15
CA CYS A 516 2.36 20.15 12.33
C CYS A 516 3.49 20.68 11.45
N VAL A 517 3.67 20.14 10.24
CA VAL A 517 4.74 20.54 9.31
C VAL A 517 4.74 22.04 9.07
N THR A 518 3.56 22.63 8.87
CA THR A 518 3.46 24.07 8.63
C THR A 518 3.92 24.91 9.82
N GLY A 519 3.66 24.47 11.05
CA GLY A 519 4.00 25.23 12.26
C GLY A 519 5.41 24.93 12.76
N ASP A 520 5.75 23.66 12.82
CA ASP A 520 6.97 23.14 13.45
C ASP A 520 8.18 23.27 12.52
N VAL A 521 8.01 23.02 11.21
CA VAL A 521 9.12 23.05 10.23
C VAL A 521 9.16 24.40 9.50
N LEU A 522 8.02 24.86 9.00
CA LEU A 522 7.95 26.08 8.17
C LEU A 522 7.71 27.36 8.99
N SER A 523 7.61 27.28 10.32
CA SER A 523 7.40 28.43 11.20
C SER A 523 6.16 29.28 10.85
N SER A 524 5.08 28.65 10.36
CA SER A 524 3.85 29.35 9.98
C SER A 524 3.18 29.99 11.19
N ARG A 525 2.88 31.29 11.07
CA ARG A 525 2.14 32.08 12.06
C ARG A 525 0.61 31.93 11.98
N ARG A 526 0.09 31.02 11.15
CA ARG A 526 -1.36 30.71 11.10
C ARG A 526 -1.82 29.81 12.27
N CYS A 527 -0.88 29.09 12.87
CA CYS A 527 -1.10 28.31 14.09
C CYS A 527 -0.04 28.69 15.14
N ASP A 528 -0.16 28.12 16.34
CA ASP A 528 0.78 28.35 17.44
C ASP A 528 1.73 27.15 17.70
N CYS A 529 1.60 26.06 16.92
CA CYS A 529 2.32 24.80 17.15
C CYS A 529 3.85 24.97 17.30
N GLY A 530 4.51 25.67 16.38
CA GLY A 530 5.96 25.87 16.43
C GLY A 530 6.42 26.59 17.71
N THR A 531 5.67 27.62 18.14
CA THR A 531 5.99 28.34 19.40
C THR A 531 5.75 27.49 20.64
N GLN A 532 4.73 26.62 20.62
CA GLN A 532 4.50 25.66 21.70
C GLN A 532 5.59 24.58 21.76
N LEU A 533 6.11 24.13 20.60
CA LEU A 533 7.21 23.16 20.52
C LEU A 533 8.49 23.73 21.14
N ALA A 534 8.89 24.93 20.71
CA ALA A 534 10.08 25.61 21.24
C ALA A 534 9.98 25.82 22.76
N SER A 535 8.86 26.37 23.24
CA SER A 535 8.66 26.63 24.68
C SER A 535 8.65 25.34 25.52
N ALA A 536 8.14 24.23 24.96
CA ALA A 536 8.19 22.94 25.63
C ALA A 536 9.61 22.38 25.72
N LEU A 537 10.39 22.44 24.64
CA LEU A 537 11.79 22.01 24.62
C LEU A 537 12.63 22.79 25.63
N GLU A 538 12.47 24.12 25.70
CA GLU A 538 13.14 24.98 26.69
C GLU A 538 12.76 24.59 28.13
N SER A 539 11.46 24.36 28.38
CA SER A 539 10.98 23.96 29.71
C SER A 539 11.52 22.58 30.11
N ILE A 540 11.55 21.63 29.18
CA ILE A 540 12.06 20.27 29.42
C ILE A 540 13.58 20.29 29.64
N GLN A 541 14.33 21.10 28.89
CA GLN A 541 15.77 21.25 29.11
C GLN A 541 16.06 21.81 30.51
N ARG A 542 15.28 22.81 30.95
CA ARG A 542 15.45 23.45 32.26
C ARG A 542 15.03 22.55 33.42
N ASP A 543 13.82 22.00 33.33
CA ASP A 543 13.15 21.36 34.47
C ASP A 543 13.31 19.83 34.47
N GLY A 544 13.80 19.25 33.36
CA GLY A 544 13.78 17.82 33.08
C GLY A 544 12.40 17.33 32.64
N GLY A 545 12.36 16.21 31.91
CA GLY A 545 11.10 15.62 31.45
C GLY A 545 11.18 15.08 30.03
N HIS A 546 10.02 14.99 29.39
CA HIS A 546 9.85 14.33 28.09
C HIS A 546 8.98 15.14 27.13
N LEU A 547 9.39 15.22 25.87
CA LEU A 547 8.54 15.64 24.75
C LEU A 547 8.25 14.41 23.90
N LEU A 548 6.98 14.09 23.72
CA LEU A 548 6.52 13.05 22.82
C LEU A 548 5.95 13.70 21.56
N TYR A 549 6.70 13.62 20.47
CA TYR A 549 6.31 14.11 19.16
C TYR A 549 5.53 13.02 18.41
N LEU A 550 4.22 13.22 18.30
CA LEU A 550 3.27 12.27 17.71
C LEU A 550 3.08 12.57 16.23
N ARG A 551 3.53 11.64 15.39
CA ARG A 551 3.37 11.63 13.93
C ARG A 551 2.02 11.06 13.51
N GLY A 552 1.53 11.47 12.34
CA GLY A 552 0.19 11.11 11.85
C GLY A 552 -0.93 12.03 12.35
N HIS A 553 -0.59 13.05 13.15
CA HIS A 553 -1.58 13.99 13.72
C HIS A 553 -1.79 15.25 12.87
N GLU A 554 -1.15 15.32 11.70
CA GLU A 554 -1.18 16.49 10.83
C GLU A 554 -2.64 16.86 10.46
N GLY A 555 -2.95 18.16 10.54
CA GLY A 555 -4.29 18.67 10.27
C GLY A 555 -5.37 18.19 11.24
N ARG A 556 -5.01 17.65 12.42
CA ARG A 556 -5.91 16.91 13.32
C ARG A 556 -6.29 15.51 12.80
N GLY A 557 -5.34 14.84 12.14
CA GLY A 557 -5.50 13.47 11.62
C GLY A 557 -6.02 13.42 10.18
N ILE A 558 -6.43 14.54 9.58
CA ILE A 558 -6.89 14.58 8.17
C ILE A 558 -5.73 14.58 7.16
N GLY A 559 -4.50 14.79 7.60
CA GLY A 559 -3.31 14.85 6.75
C GLY A 559 -3.06 16.21 6.09
N LEU A 560 -1.85 16.39 5.55
CA LEU A 560 -1.35 17.68 5.05
C LEU A 560 -2.16 18.22 3.85
N ALA A 561 -2.53 17.36 2.90
CA ALA A 561 -3.26 17.77 1.70
C ALA A 561 -4.65 18.34 2.06
N ASN A 562 -5.38 17.65 2.94
CA ASN A 562 -6.69 18.11 3.41
C ASN A 562 -6.58 19.35 4.28
N LYS A 563 -5.52 19.47 5.09
CA LYS A 563 -5.22 20.70 5.81
C LYS A 563 -5.05 21.90 4.87
N MET A 564 -4.37 21.74 3.73
CA MET A 564 -4.24 22.81 2.74
C MET A 564 -5.58 23.18 2.09
N ARG A 565 -6.43 22.19 1.81
CA ARG A 565 -7.81 22.42 1.33
C ARG A 565 -8.64 23.18 2.37
N ALA A 566 -8.55 22.78 3.65
CA ALA A 566 -9.23 23.46 4.74
C ALA A 566 -8.74 24.90 4.89
N TYR A 567 -7.43 25.16 4.76
CA TYR A 567 -6.89 26.52 4.75
C TYR A 567 -7.45 27.35 3.60
N LYS A 568 -7.66 26.76 2.42
CA LYS A 568 -8.25 27.48 1.29
C LYS A 568 -9.68 27.92 1.56
N LEU A 569 -10.46 27.07 2.23
CA LEU A 569 -11.83 27.41 2.66
C LEU A 569 -11.83 28.45 3.78
N GLN A 570 -10.84 28.40 4.69
CA GLN A 570 -10.69 29.41 5.74
C GLN A 570 -10.36 30.80 5.19
N GLU A 571 -9.56 30.88 4.13
CA GLU A 571 -9.33 32.13 3.38
C GLU A 571 -10.61 32.70 2.78
N GLN A 572 -11.60 31.85 2.51
CA GLN A 572 -12.91 32.23 1.98
C GLN A 572 -13.93 32.54 3.08
N GLY A 573 -13.52 32.49 4.35
CA GLY A 573 -14.34 32.90 5.48
C GLY A 573 -14.81 31.77 6.38
N ALA A 574 -14.61 30.49 6.02
CA ALA A 574 -14.96 29.36 6.90
C ALA A 574 -14.07 29.35 8.16
N ASP A 575 -14.58 28.86 9.29
CA ASP A 575 -13.72 28.50 10.42
C ASP A 575 -13.09 27.10 10.26
N THR A 576 -12.30 26.66 11.24
CA THR A 576 -11.59 25.36 11.15
C THR A 576 -12.55 24.17 11.12
N VAL A 577 -13.68 24.23 11.82
CA VAL A 577 -14.64 23.13 11.89
C VAL A 577 -15.50 23.13 10.63
N GLU A 578 -16.01 24.31 10.23
CA GLU A 578 -16.79 24.47 8.99
C GLU A 578 -15.99 24.02 7.76
N ALA A 579 -14.70 24.38 7.68
CA ALA A 579 -13.85 23.97 6.58
C ALA A 579 -13.69 22.45 6.48
N ASN A 580 -13.68 21.73 7.61
CA ASN A 580 -13.62 20.27 7.61
C ASN A 580 -14.98 19.65 7.22
N GLU A 581 -16.08 20.19 7.75
CA GLU A 581 -17.45 19.75 7.41
C GLU A 581 -17.73 19.92 5.90
N MET A 582 -17.31 21.05 5.31
CA MET A 582 -17.42 21.31 3.87
C MET A 582 -16.62 20.32 3.01
N LEU A 583 -15.57 19.71 3.57
CA LEU A 583 -14.76 18.69 2.91
C LEU A 583 -15.25 17.26 3.19
N GLY A 584 -16.33 17.09 3.96
CA GLY A 584 -16.82 15.78 4.40
C GLY A 584 -15.90 15.10 5.41
N LEU A 585 -15.10 15.86 6.15
CA LEU A 585 -14.10 15.36 7.10
C LEU A 585 -14.55 15.63 8.54
N ALA A 586 -14.20 14.73 9.45
CA ALA A 586 -14.44 14.95 10.87
C ALA A 586 -13.58 16.12 11.42
N ALA A 587 -14.10 16.80 12.45
CA ALA A 587 -13.41 17.92 13.09
C ALA A 587 -12.17 17.49 13.90
N GLU A 588 -12.12 16.22 14.31
CA GLU A 588 -11.06 15.63 15.12
C GLU A 588 -10.90 14.14 14.77
N LEU A 589 -9.71 13.74 14.29
CA LEU A 589 -9.34 12.36 13.95
C LEU A 589 -8.00 11.98 14.58
N ARG A 590 -7.57 12.62 15.66
CA ARG A 590 -6.33 12.25 16.35
C ARG A 590 -6.60 11.17 17.38
N ASP A 591 -5.82 10.10 17.32
CA ASP A 591 -5.77 9.09 18.36
C ASP A 591 -4.52 9.28 19.24
N PHE A 592 -4.64 9.01 20.53
CA PHE A 592 -3.57 9.14 21.52
C PHE A 592 -3.17 7.79 22.15
N SER A 593 -3.69 6.66 21.65
CA SER A 593 -3.36 5.32 22.15
C SER A 593 -1.86 5.01 22.07
N GLY A 594 -1.21 5.30 20.93
CA GLY A 594 0.25 5.16 20.76
C GLY A 594 1.04 6.01 21.77
N ALA A 595 0.51 7.17 22.17
CA ALA A 595 1.13 7.98 23.20
C ALA A 595 1.07 7.33 24.57
N ALA A 596 -0.09 6.77 24.94
CA ALA A 596 -0.23 6.02 26.18
C ALA A 596 0.70 4.80 26.19
N ALA A 597 0.76 4.04 25.10
CA ALA A 597 1.64 2.87 24.96
C ALA A 597 3.13 3.21 25.20
N ILE A 598 3.62 4.29 24.61
CA ILE A 598 5.00 4.76 24.81
C ILE A 598 5.24 5.14 26.28
N LEU A 599 4.29 5.83 26.92
CA LEU A 599 4.43 6.20 28.34
C LEU A 599 4.45 4.96 29.25
N TYR A 600 3.59 3.98 29.00
CA TYR A 600 3.59 2.70 29.70
C TYR A 600 4.93 1.97 29.54
N ALA A 601 5.43 1.87 28.31
CA ALA A 601 6.70 1.24 27.97
C ALA A 601 7.91 1.96 28.59
N ALA A 602 7.85 3.29 28.68
CA ALA A 602 8.86 4.12 29.35
C ALA A 602 8.79 4.06 30.90
N GLY A 603 7.85 3.28 31.47
CA GLY A 603 7.66 3.15 32.91
C GLY A 603 6.99 4.36 33.56
N ILE A 604 6.32 5.22 32.79
CA ILE A 604 5.67 6.43 33.28
C ILE A 604 4.19 6.16 33.50
N ARG A 605 3.73 6.29 34.76
CA ARG A 605 2.33 6.09 35.15
C ARG A 605 1.66 7.32 35.75
N GLN A 606 2.46 8.21 36.30
CA GLN A 606 2.03 9.49 36.84
C GLN A 606 2.82 10.58 36.14
N LEU A 607 2.14 11.60 35.62
CA LEU A 607 2.77 12.65 34.82
C LEU A 607 2.09 14.01 34.99
N SER A 608 2.85 15.05 34.68
CA SER A 608 2.35 16.42 34.53
C SER A 608 2.35 16.78 33.05
N LEU A 609 1.15 16.82 32.44
CA LEU A 609 0.97 16.99 31.00
C LEU A 609 0.85 18.47 30.62
N MET A 610 1.82 18.97 29.85
CA MET A 610 1.84 20.31 29.27
C MET A 610 0.90 20.40 28.05
N THR A 611 -0.36 20.80 28.25
CA THR A 611 -1.37 20.89 27.18
C THR A 611 -2.46 21.91 27.48
N ASN A 612 -3.07 22.47 26.43
CA ASN A 612 -4.32 23.24 26.51
C ASN A 612 -5.50 22.46 25.91
N ASN A 613 -5.26 21.23 25.45
CA ASN A 613 -6.27 20.37 24.83
C ASN A 613 -6.82 19.38 25.89
N PRO A 614 -8.10 19.49 26.31
CA PRO A 614 -8.69 18.59 27.29
C PRO A 614 -8.78 17.14 26.80
N LEU A 615 -8.90 16.91 25.49
CA LEU A 615 -8.98 15.55 24.94
C LEU A 615 -7.72 14.74 25.22
N LYS A 616 -6.53 15.37 25.15
CA LYS A 616 -5.27 14.69 25.49
C LYS A 616 -5.26 14.21 26.94
N VAL A 617 -5.81 15.01 27.85
CA VAL A 617 -5.91 14.66 29.28
C VAL A 617 -6.90 13.51 29.46
N GLN A 618 -8.07 13.59 28.83
CA GLN A 618 -9.10 12.57 28.93
C GLN A 618 -8.61 11.24 28.36
N SER A 619 -8.01 11.23 27.17
CA SER A 619 -7.51 10.01 26.53
C SER A 619 -6.46 9.29 27.38
N LEU A 620 -5.49 10.00 27.95
CA LEU A 620 -4.49 9.37 28.83
C LEU A 620 -5.10 8.86 30.15
N ARG A 621 -6.07 9.58 30.74
CA ARG A 621 -6.77 9.13 31.95
C ARG A 621 -7.61 7.88 31.69
N SER A 622 -8.33 7.84 30.57
CA SER A 622 -9.08 6.66 30.13
C SER A 622 -8.15 5.46 29.91
N ALA A 623 -6.91 5.70 29.48
CA ALA A 623 -5.88 4.66 29.36
C ALA A 623 -5.24 4.25 30.71
N GLY A 624 -5.70 4.79 31.85
CA GLY A 624 -5.23 4.41 33.19
C GLY A 624 -4.04 5.21 33.73
N LEU A 625 -3.62 6.29 33.08
CA LEU A 625 -2.53 7.15 33.55
C LEU A 625 -3.04 8.24 34.51
N ASP A 626 -2.27 8.52 35.56
CA ASP A 626 -2.56 9.62 36.48
C ASP A 626 -1.96 10.93 35.95
N VAL A 627 -2.83 11.79 35.42
CA VAL A 627 -2.45 13.01 34.70
C VAL A 627 -2.81 14.27 35.48
N GLU A 628 -1.80 15.06 35.82
CA GLU A 628 -1.93 16.45 36.27
C GLU A 628 -1.79 17.41 35.06
N LEU A 629 -2.66 18.40 34.93
CA LEU A 629 -2.64 19.34 33.81
C LEU A 629 -1.71 20.52 34.11
N VAL A 630 -0.77 20.79 33.21
CA VAL A 630 0.04 22.03 33.19
C VAL A 630 -0.31 22.81 31.92
N PRO A 631 -0.73 24.08 32.00
CA PRO A 631 -1.04 24.87 30.81
C PRO A 631 0.17 25.01 29.88
N SER A 632 -0.07 24.90 28.58
CA SER A 632 0.95 25.16 27.55
C SER A 632 1.01 26.66 27.24
N THR A 633 2.20 27.20 27.18
CA THR A 633 2.50 28.54 26.68
C THR A 633 2.53 28.54 25.15
N GLY A 634 2.13 29.67 24.54
CA GLY A 634 2.13 29.87 23.09
C GLY A 634 1.99 31.36 22.76
N VAL A 635 2.37 31.77 21.55
CA VAL A 635 2.36 33.19 21.15
C VAL A 635 1.11 33.53 20.34
N VAL A 636 0.40 34.56 20.78
CA VAL A 636 -0.74 35.12 20.03
C VAL A 636 -0.24 36.14 19.00
N HIS A 637 -0.60 35.93 17.75
CA HIS A 637 -0.38 36.84 16.63
C HIS A 637 -1.73 37.24 16.02
N GLU A 638 -1.75 38.32 15.25
CA GLU A 638 -2.94 38.71 14.48
C GLU A 638 -3.42 37.58 13.56
N THR A 639 -2.48 36.87 12.93
CA THR A 639 -2.74 35.80 11.95
C THR A 639 -3.24 34.48 12.54
N ASN A 640 -3.07 34.24 13.85
CA ASN A 640 -3.57 33.01 14.50
C ASN A 640 -4.70 33.28 15.52
N ARG A 641 -5.08 34.54 15.74
CA ARG A 641 -6.12 34.92 16.71
C ARG A 641 -7.44 34.18 16.47
N ARG A 642 -7.94 34.21 15.24
CA ARG A 642 -9.20 33.55 14.85
C ARG A 642 -9.15 32.04 15.07
N TYR A 643 -8.00 31.43 14.80
CA TYR A 643 -7.76 30.00 15.04
C TYR A 643 -7.77 29.66 16.53
N LEU A 644 -7.13 30.49 17.38
CA LEU A 644 -7.13 30.30 18.83
C LEU A 644 -8.52 30.52 19.46
N GLN A 645 -9.28 31.51 18.98
CA GLN A 645 -10.67 31.73 19.38
C GLN A 645 -11.53 30.50 19.03
N THR A 646 -11.41 29.98 17.81
CA THR A 646 -12.14 28.75 17.40
C THR A 646 -11.80 27.56 18.31
N LYS A 647 -10.52 27.39 18.69
CA LYS A 647 -10.10 26.34 19.64
C LYS A 647 -10.77 26.49 21.02
N ARG A 648 -10.87 27.71 21.54
CA ARG A 648 -11.50 27.99 22.82
C ARG A 648 -13.02 27.76 22.73
N ASP A 649 -13.66 28.41 21.75
CA ASP A 649 -15.12 28.56 21.69
C ASP A 649 -15.83 27.32 21.15
N ARG A 650 -15.22 26.60 20.20
CA ARG A 650 -15.82 25.43 19.55
C ARG A 650 -15.19 24.10 19.95
N MET A 651 -14.00 24.11 20.56
CA MET A 651 -13.23 22.88 20.83
C MET A 651 -12.83 22.73 22.31
N ASN A 652 -13.36 23.58 23.18
CA ASN A 652 -13.19 23.52 24.63
C ASN A 652 -11.72 23.58 25.10
N HIS A 653 -10.81 24.16 24.31
CA HIS A 653 -9.43 24.35 24.76
C HIS A 653 -9.36 25.42 25.87
N THR A 654 -8.64 25.13 26.95
CA THR A 654 -8.40 26.08 28.05
C THR A 654 -7.28 27.04 27.66
N LEU A 655 -7.64 28.26 27.25
CA LEU A 655 -6.71 29.29 26.77
C LEU A 655 -6.82 30.60 27.57
N ASP A 656 -7.45 30.59 28.75
CA ASP A 656 -7.78 31.77 29.54
C ASP A 656 -6.54 32.54 30.04
N HIS A 657 -5.39 31.88 30.09
CA HIS A 657 -4.09 32.48 30.42
C HIS A 657 -3.43 33.21 29.24
N LEU A 658 -3.93 33.04 28.01
CA LEU A 658 -3.48 33.79 26.85
C LEU A 658 -4.35 35.05 26.71
N GLN A 659 -3.72 36.24 26.68
CA GLN A 659 -4.44 37.51 26.49
C GLN A 659 -4.98 37.62 25.05
N LEU A 660 -6.16 37.03 24.81
CA LEU A 660 -6.93 37.18 23.57
C LEU A 660 -7.72 38.48 23.63
N HIS A 661 -7.08 39.66 23.48
CA HIS A 661 -7.78 40.94 23.52
C HIS A 661 -8.99 40.97 22.55
N GLU A 662 -10.19 41.20 23.06
CA GLU A 662 -11.39 41.47 22.24
C GLU A 662 -11.29 42.91 21.71
N GLN A 663 -11.48 43.08 20.40
CA GLN A 663 -11.76 44.39 19.79
C GLN A 663 -13.24 44.47 19.45
#